data_AF-A0A0S8GPF7-F1
#
_entry.id   AF-A0A0S8GPF7-F1
#
_cell.length_a   1.000
_cell.length_b   1.000
_cell.length_c   1.000
_cell.angle_alpha   90.00
_cell.angle_beta   90.00
_cell.angle_gamma   90.00
#
_symmetry.space_group_name_H-M   'P 1'
#
loop_
_entity.id
_entity.type
_entity.pdbx_description
1 polymer ?
#
loop_
_entity_poly.entity_id
_entity_poly.type
_entity_poly.pdbx_seq_one_letter_code
_entity_poly.pdbx_strand_id
1 'polypeptide(L)'
;MTVYYNVTYSNRAGGSFVEEGAFVTWNAGADSGFIVSDIPGVPTTTGKLAIAIIDGSIPPDAADTLTQGAVTADVDTSNLLLYPAYLRDDVSVTDTAGDIDIAWTGPAIGATHSFLFDGQTSNVVAGEILTFSGGQQAEVITVVSDAGATGELDVRFITEIDTFGLPVNNDTFTGDIAGDGTVNGEVHPRGYTPLELHRFLSDLNDDETIAGDDDLSMIDPTATDRQTDQIIRLLGLVTINDTVAQHMYGGSVEQGSGNTRTLYSGLGVQVTTPLTTTRPILIQEDAIITDYWNNAYFPDSVSGKVRILVKTIENGVAIDGQRIKGKLLEYGESYFEGFTTVGTAETSLALFSSGDSNNNTAAGTVAGAPYNTIVVTEGYQTLDFNEGSGPTPFGLSIDFGSASALQTYERTKYIQRRGTAETLFGRNAQLFTGFNRNFAYDGETANLTEPEVLAYGTEIPYTGGSGTLVTEGEVVEGAGGARGRVIYVDDTAGTGTIIVADPFGQFNNTEAITTLRGAGEWTATTGTVVNNTASGQILLLALDDQGTTGNVYGQQLTGVVPLDNQTLFGKTSGNQIDVNGAVATRTINNQFVGNFTGTNFQTNFGIAIDPSDAIAGDSFPNLLEVTIQPPDNRSGTVTNLVIGDRISVYPWDGASLDVNGDAEPNFDEMTITAGVTGGVSTTVVVGAGNIPNNTPAAGFLRLERDSDGNYDLLEYSSYTNTTGTFTLVGTAPNTATIGNNLMRALIDKEHVSGSGNESYTATWTNPGEQVAVTVRRGGSPNPIKTFKTTTTFGPFSVSTIRTPDE
;
A
#
# COMPACT_ATOMS: atom_id res chain seq x y z
N MET A 1 -24.78 -32.53 47.67
CA MET A 1 -25.74 -31.55 47.11
C MET A 1 -26.74 -31.23 48.20
N THR A 2 -26.75 -30.01 48.73
CA THR A 2 -27.71 -29.64 49.80
C THR A 2 -29.06 -29.40 49.15
N VAL A 3 -30.06 -30.18 49.53
CA VAL A 3 -31.40 -30.14 48.94
C VAL A 3 -32.27 -29.17 49.76
N TYR A 4 -32.92 -28.23 49.09
CA TYR A 4 -33.75 -27.21 49.73
C TYR A 4 -35.24 -27.57 49.58
N TYR A 5 -36.07 -27.19 50.56
CA TYR A 5 -37.51 -27.40 50.54
C TYR A 5 -38.24 -26.12 50.92
N ASN A 6 -39.33 -25.84 50.20
CA ASN A 6 -40.28 -24.79 50.53
C ASN A 6 -41.33 -25.39 51.47
N VAL A 7 -41.43 -24.82 52.66
CA VAL A 7 -42.33 -25.25 53.70
C VAL A 7 -43.31 -24.12 54.01
N THR A 8 -44.61 -24.35 53.80
CA THR A 8 -45.62 -23.42 54.31
C THR A 8 -45.96 -23.82 55.74
N TYR A 9 -46.05 -22.84 56.64
CA TYR A 9 -46.34 -23.09 58.05
C TYR A 9 -47.51 -22.26 58.57
N SER A 10 -48.12 -22.79 59.61
CA SER A 10 -49.15 -22.13 60.42
C SER A 10 -48.86 -22.22 61.91
N ASN A 11 -49.70 -21.58 62.73
CA ASN A 11 -49.62 -21.57 64.18
C ASN A 11 -48.27 -21.17 64.79
N ARG A 12 -47.48 -20.32 64.11
CA ARG A 12 -46.18 -19.89 64.61
C ARG A 12 -46.31 -19.17 65.96
N ALA A 13 -45.58 -19.65 66.96
CA ALA A 13 -45.56 -19.15 68.33
C ALA A 13 -44.12 -18.99 68.84
N GLY A 14 -43.93 -18.13 69.85
CA GLY A 14 -42.63 -17.96 70.52
C GLY A 14 -41.69 -16.94 69.87
N GLY A 15 -42.05 -16.34 68.73
CA GLY A 15 -41.26 -15.31 68.05
C GLY A 15 -41.21 -15.51 66.54
N SER A 16 -40.20 -14.93 65.90
CA SER A 16 -39.89 -15.15 64.48
C SER A 16 -38.75 -16.16 64.34
N PHE A 17 -38.76 -16.91 63.24
CA PHE A 17 -37.60 -17.73 62.88
C PHE A 17 -36.43 -16.82 62.51
N VAL A 18 -35.21 -17.31 62.72
CA VAL A 18 -33.97 -16.60 62.39
C VAL A 18 -33.30 -17.32 61.23
N GLU A 19 -33.04 -16.58 60.17
CA GLU A 19 -32.29 -17.02 58.99
C GLU A 19 -30.81 -17.21 59.33
N GLU A 20 -30.18 -18.24 58.76
CA GLU A 20 -28.75 -18.57 58.88
C GLU A 20 -28.10 -18.36 60.26
N GLY A 21 -28.26 -19.34 61.16
CA GLY A 21 -27.49 -19.33 62.42
C GLY A 21 -27.87 -20.39 63.46
N ALA A 22 -29.07 -20.97 63.41
CA ALA A 22 -29.47 -22.06 64.31
C ALA A 22 -30.26 -23.13 63.56
N PHE A 23 -30.05 -24.40 63.94
CA PHE A 23 -30.79 -25.51 63.36
C PHE A 23 -32.28 -25.40 63.68
N VAL A 24 -33.10 -25.65 62.66
CA VAL A 24 -34.51 -25.98 62.85
C VAL A 24 -34.64 -27.50 62.85
N THR A 25 -35.44 -28.03 63.76
CA THR A 25 -35.65 -29.48 63.92
C THR A 25 -37.12 -29.84 63.82
N TRP A 26 -37.41 -31.04 63.32
CA TRP A 26 -38.76 -31.64 63.24
C TRP A 26 -38.70 -33.14 63.56
N ASN A 27 -39.82 -33.88 63.47
CA ASN A 27 -39.90 -35.29 63.88
C ASN A 27 -39.32 -35.56 65.28
N ALA A 28 -39.89 -34.89 66.29
CA ALA A 28 -39.45 -34.96 67.70
C ALA A 28 -37.94 -34.67 67.92
N GLY A 29 -37.30 -33.95 66.99
CA GLY A 29 -35.90 -33.54 67.08
C GLY A 29 -34.89 -34.48 66.40
N ALA A 30 -35.36 -35.49 65.66
CA ALA A 30 -34.50 -36.46 64.98
C ALA A 30 -33.95 -35.95 63.64
N ASP A 31 -34.73 -35.15 62.91
CA ASP A 31 -34.35 -34.56 61.63
C ASP A 31 -34.06 -33.06 61.80
N SER A 32 -33.08 -32.55 61.06
CA SER A 32 -32.63 -31.15 61.20
C SER A 32 -32.18 -30.50 59.90
N GLY A 33 -32.29 -29.17 59.86
CA GLY A 33 -31.95 -28.34 58.72
C GLY A 33 -31.62 -26.91 59.12
N PHE A 34 -31.29 -26.08 58.12
CA PHE A 34 -31.07 -24.65 58.29
C PHE A 34 -32.16 -23.87 57.58
N ILE A 35 -32.70 -22.83 58.25
CA ILE A 35 -33.61 -21.88 57.60
C ILE A 35 -32.75 -20.90 56.79
N VAL A 36 -32.98 -20.89 55.48
CA VAL A 36 -32.29 -20.05 54.50
C VAL A 36 -33.07 -18.77 54.28
N SER A 37 -34.40 -18.84 54.33
CA SER A 37 -35.27 -17.67 54.29
C SER A 37 -36.58 -17.91 55.04
N ASP A 38 -37.09 -16.89 55.74
CA ASP A 38 -38.43 -16.81 56.31
C ASP A 38 -39.20 -15.65 55.70
N ILE A 39 -40.37 -15.96 55.13
CA ILE A 39 -41.33 -14.98 54.63
C ILE A 39 -42.59 -15.09 55.51
N PRO A 40 -42.70 -14.28 56.57
CA PRO A 40 -43.90 -14.23 57.40
C PRO A 40 -45.12 -13.78 56.58
N GLY A 41 -46.24 -14.48 56.76
CA GLY A 41 -47.54 -14.10 56.24
C GLY A 41 -48.22 -13.04 57.10
N VAL A 42 -49.43 -12.63 56.68
CA VAL A 42 -50.34 -11.80 57.47
C VAL A 42 -51.63 -12.61 57.70
N PRO A 43 -51.98 -12.97 58.95
CA PRO A 43 -51.30 -12.65 60.21
C PRO A 43 -49.93 -13.35 60.36
N THR A 44 -49.04 -12.81 61.21
CA THR A 44 -47.65 -13.27 61.39
C THR A 44 -47.48 -14.67 61.99
N THR A 45 -48.59 -15.37 62.23
CA THR A 45 -48.66 -16.75 62.71
C THR A 45 -48.64 -17.77 61.57
N THR A 46 -48.74 -17.34 60.31
CA THR A 46 -48.53 -18.19 59.13
C THR A 46 -47.38 -17.64 58.29
N GLY A 47 -46.83 -18.44 57.37
CA GLY A 47 -45.76 -17.99 56.49
C GLY A 47 -45.16 -19.08 55.63
N LYS A 48 -44.04 -18.77 54.97
CA LYS A 48 -43.26 -19.72 54.17
C LYS A 48 -41.80 -19.71 54.60
N LEU A 49 -41.18 -20.88 54.69
CA LEU A 49 -39.76 -21.06 54.95
C LEU A 49 -39.10 -21.77 53.77
N ALA A 50 -37.86 -21.40 53.47
CA ALA A 50 -36.94 -22.22 52.71
C ALA A 50 -35.97 -22.92 53.68
N ILE A 51 -35.98 -24.26 53.70
CA ILE A 51 -35.16 -25.06 54.60
C ILE A 51 -34.17 -25.89 53.79
N ALA A 52 -32.88 -25.75 54.12
CA ALA A 52 -31.82 -26.62 53.64
C ALA A 52 -31.72 -27.86 54.53
N ILE A 53 -31.92 -29.05 53.96
CA ILE A 53 -31.88 -30.30 54.73
C ILE A 53 -30.43 -30.78 54.86
N ILE A 54 -30.05 -31.25 56.06
CA ILE A 54 -28.75 -31.87 56.29
C ILE A 54 -28.76 -33.30 55.74
N ASP A 55 -27.65 -33.71 55.13
CA ASP A 55 -27.51 -35.03 54.49
C ASP A 55 -27.97 -36.17 55.42
N GLY A 56 -28.89 -37.00 54.91
CA GLY A 56 -29.51 -38.12 55.64
C GLY A 56 -30.80 -37.80 56.43
N SER A 57 -31.22 -36.53 56.56
CA SER A 57 -32.50 -36.16 57.20
C SER A 57 -33.67 -36.20 56.22
N ILE A 58 -34.87 -36.53 56.71
CA ILE A 58 -36.11 -36.55 55.91
C ILE A 58 -36.73 -35.15 55.89
N PRO A 59 -37.19 -34.60 54.75
CA PRO A 59 -37.82 -33.28 54.72
C PRO A 59 -39.09 -33.24 55.60
N PRO A 60 -39.39 -32.10 56.24
CA PRO A 60 -40.58 -31.98 57.07
C PRO A 60 -41.85 -32.14 56.22
N ASP A 61 -42.92 -32.71 56.77
CA ASP A 61 -44.20 -32.87 56.07
C ASP A 61 -45.37 -32.24 56.84
N ALA A 62 -46.59 -32.31 56.30
CA ALA A 62 -47.77 -31.65 56.86
C ALA A 62 -48.20 -32.14 58.26
N ALA A 63 -47.56 -33.17 58.82
CA ALA A 63 -47.80 -33.66 60.17
C ALA A 63 -46.74 -33.18 61.19
N ASP A 64 -45.70 -32.47 60.73
CA ASP A 64 -44.58 -32.04 61.54
C ASP A 64 -44.77 -30.67 62.21
N THR A 65 -44.10 -30.49 63.36
CA THR A 65 -43.91 -29.18 63.99
C THR A 65 -42.43 -28.80 63.92
N LEU A 66 -42.13 -27.68 63.27
CA LEU A 66 -40.81 -27.08 63.21
C LEU A 66 -40.49 -26.39 64.54
N THR A 67 -39.26 -26.59 65.04
CA THR A 67 -38.78 -25.94 66.26
C THR A 67 -37.39 -25.34 66.05
N GLN A 68 -37.23 -24.05 66.35
CA GLN A 68 -35.92 -23.36 66.41
C GLN A 68 -35.86 -22.57 67.74
N GLY A 69 -35.11 -23.10 68.72
CA GLY A 69 -35.06 -22.53 70.06
C GLY A 69 -36.44 -22.55 70.74
N ALA A 70 -36.97 -21.38 71.09
CA ALA A 70 -38.30 -21.22 71.69
C ALA A 70 -39.42 -20.99 70.66
N VAL A 71 -39.08 -20.91 69.36
CA VAL A 71 -40.04 -20.66 68.28
C VAL A 71 -40.50 -21.98 67.68
N THR A 72 -41.82 -22.15 67.56
CA THR A 72 -42.44 -23.35 66.97
C THR A 72 -43.47 -22.98 65.91
N ALA A 73 -43.62 -23.80 64.88
CA ALA A 73 -44.69 -23.67 63.89
C ALA A 73 -45.10 -25.03 63.33
N ASP A 74 -46.39 -25.19 62.99
CA ASP A 74 -46.89 -26.41 62.35
C ASP A 74 -46.65 -26.33 60.85
N VAL A 75 -46.22 -27.43 60.24
CA VAL A 75 -46.02 -27.52 58.80
C VAL A 75 -47.35 -27.83 58.14
N ASP A 76 -47.76 -27.00 57.18
CA ASP A 76 -48.97 -27.23 56.40
C ASP A 76 -48.68 -28.01 55.12
N THR A 77 -47.60 -27.65 54.42
CA THR A 77 -47.12 -28.34 53.21
C THR A 77 -45.60 -28.20 53.06
N SER A 78 -44.97 -29.16 52.40
CA SER A 78 -43.53 -29.14 52.11
C SER A 78 -43.29 -29.68 50.71
N ASN A 79 -42.58 -28.90 49.90
CA ASN A 79 -42.29 -29.24 48.51
C ASN A 79 -40.82 -29.00 48.21
N LEU A 80 -40.22 -29.88 47.40
CA LEU A 80 -38.85 -29.75 46.96
C LEU A 80 -38.65 -28.40 46.26
N LEU A 81 -37.67 -27.65 46.73
CA LEU A 81 -37.30 -26.35 46.21
C LEU A 81 -36.19 -26.55 45.16
N LEU A 82 -36.59 -26.80 43.92
CA LEU A 82 -35.69 -26.64 42.77
C LEU A 82 -35.35 -25.15 42.69
N TYR A 83 -34.18 -24.74 43.15
CA TYR A 83 -33.69 -23.37 43.01
C TYR A 83 -32.78 -23.25 41.77
N PRO A 84 -32.69 -22.05 41.16
CA PRO A 84 -32.52 -20.80 41.87
C PRO A 84 -33.73 -19.86 41.87
N ALA A 85 -33.86 -19.16 42.99
CA ALA A 85 -34.46 -17.85 43.21
C ALA A 85 -34.78 -17.07 41.93
N TYR A 86 -36.04 -16.74 41.74
CA TYR A 86 -36.43 -15.63 40.89
C TYR A 86 -35.73 -14.35 41.37
N LEU A 87 -34.79 -13.85 40.57
CA LEU A 87 -34.57 -12.41 40.48
C LEU A 87 -35.91 -11.82 39.99
N ARG A 88 -36.66 -11.19 40.89
CA ARG A 88 -37.71 -10.26 40.47
C ARG A 88 -36.99 -8.98 40.06
N ASP A 89 -36.73 -8.82 38.77
CA ASP A 89 -36.42 -7.51 38.22
C ASP A 89 -37.73 -6.87 37.77
N ASP A 90 -38.15 -5.82 38.49
CA ASP A 90 -39.24 -4.94 38.06
C ASP A 90 -38.80 -4.21 36.78
N VAL A 91 -39.17 -4.72 35.61
CA VAL A 91 -38.93 -4.04 34.33
C VAL A 91 -40.17 -3.24 33.96
N SER A 92 -40.10 -1.91 34.06
CA SER A 92 -41.15 -1.01 33.58
C SER A 92 -41.06 -0.86 32.06
N VAL A 93 -42.15 -1.08 31.34
CA VAL A 93 -42.24 -0.89 29.89
C VAL A 93 -43.17 0.30 29.61
N THR A 94 -42.85 1.18 28.66
CA THR A 94 -43.85 2.18 28.22
C THR A 94 -43.70 2.37 26.73
N ASP A 95 -44.78 2.16 25.96
CA ASP A 95 -44.80 2.35 24.51
C ASP A 95 -45.46 3.67 24.14
N THR A 96 -44.76 4.50 23.38
CA THR A 96 -45.25 4.96 22.07
C THR A 96 -44.04 5.33 21.23
N ALA A 97 -43.61 4.40 20.37
CA ALA A 97 -42.64 4.57 19.28
C ALA A 97 -41.15 4.79 19.65
N GLY A 98 -40.36 3.73 19.55
CA GLY A 98 -38.89 3.82 19.36
C GLY A 98 -38.09 2.84 20.21
N ASP A 99 -37.52 1.84 19.54
CA ASP A 99 -36.44 0.91 19.94
C ASP A 99 -36.40 0.39 21.40
N ILE A 100 -36.74 -0.90 21.54
CA ILE A 100 -36.51 -1.69 22.75
C ILE A 100 -35.02 -2.07 22.79
N ASP A 101 -34.25 -1.37 23.62
CA ASP A 101 -32.87 -1.72 23.96
C ASP A 101 -32.86 -2.40 25.34
N ILE A 102 -33.04 -3.73 25.37
CA ILE A 102 -32.96 -4.55 26.59
C ILE A 102 -31.80 -5.52 26.43
N ALA A 103 -30.63 -5.19 27.00
CA ALA A 103 -29.55 -6.15 27.19
C ALA A 103 -29.78 -6.87 28.52
N TRP A 104 -30.44 -8.04 28.47
CA TRP A 104 -30.62 -8.92 29.64
C TRP A 104 -29.74 -10.17 29.49
N THR A 105 -28.90 -10.45 30.48
CA THR A 105 -28.01 -11.63 30.54
C THR A 105 -28.68 -12.84 31.23
N GLY A 106 -29.95 -13.13 30.88
CA GLY A 106 -30.78 -14.16 31.52
C GLY A 106 -30.40 -15.62 31.19
N PRO A 107 -30.93 -16.62 31.94
CA PRO A 107 -30.44 -18.00 31.99
C PRO A 107 -31.00 -18.93 30.87
N ALA A 108 -30.53 -20.19 30.87
CA ALA A 108 -30.63 -21.22 29.81
C ALA A 108 -32.03 -21.51 29.23
N ILE A 109 -32.06 -21.97 27.97
CA ILE A 109 -33.26 -22.41 27.22
C ILE A 109 -34.13 -23.39 28.02
N GLY A 110 -35.46 -23.21 27.91
CA GLY A 110 -36.44 -24.15 28.46
C GLY A 110 -36.93 -23.85 29.87
N ALA A 111 -36.31 -22.90 30.57
CA ALA A 111 -36.83 -22.39 31.84
C ALA A 111 -38.00 -21.41 31.62
N THR A 112 -39.02 -21.47 32.50
CA THR A 112 -40.16 -20.56 32.50
C THR A 112 -39.88 -19.38 33.44
N HIS A 113 -40.09 -18.16 32.94
CA HIS A 113 -39.75 -16.90 33.60
C HIS A 113 -40.94 -15.96 33.66
N SER A 114 -41.17 -15.36 34.82
CA SER A 114 -42.19 -14.35 35.06
C SER A 114 -41.63 -12.97 34.77
N PHE A 115 -42.32 -12.17 33.96
CA PHE A 115 -41.98 -10.77 33.71
C PHE A 115 -43.23 -9.91 33.77
N LEU A 116 -43.04 -8.68 34.25
CA LEU A 116 -44.06 -7.65 34.23
C LEU A 116 -43.98 -6.88 32.91
N PHE A 117 -45.12 -6.58 32.31
CA PHE A 117 -45.23 -5.75 31.12
C PHE A 117 -46.09 -4.52 31.39
N ASP A 118 -45.81 -3.43 30.67
CA ASP A 118 -46.55 -2.16 30.71
C ASP A 118 -46.59 -1.55 29.29
N GLY A 119 -47.75 -1.05 28.86
CA GLY A 119 -47.96 -0.38 27.58
C GLY A 119 -48.47 -1.21 26.40
N GLN A 120 -49.02 -2.41 26.58
CA GLN A 120 -49.58 -3.17 25.44
C GLN A 120 -50.96 -2.67 24.97
N THR A 121 -51.26 -2.84 23.67
CA THR A 121 -52.53 -2.43 23.03
C THR A 121 -53.47 -3.59 22.68
N SER A 122 -53.07 -4.84 22.94
CA SER A 122 -53.87 -6.05 22.73
C SER A 122 -53.53 -7.15 23.74
N ASN A 123 -54.53 -7.94 24.14
CA ASN A 123 -54.39 -9.02 25.11
C ASN A 123 -53.50 -10.15 24.58
N VAL A 124 -52.60 -10.66 25.42
CA VAL A 124 -51.72 -11.80 25.15
C VAL A 124 -52.35 -13.10 25.68
N VAL A 125 -52.16 -14.22 24.98
CA VAL A 125 -52.71 -15.53 25.40
C VAL A 125 -51.62 -16.58 25.64
N ALA A 126 -51.89 -17.54 26.53
CA ALA A 126 -51.00 -18.69 26.70
C ALA A 126 -50.88 -19.49 25.40
N GLY A 127 -49.65 -19.87 25.03
CA GLY A 127 -49.27 -20.49 23.76
C GLY A 127 -48.89 -19.51 22.65
N GLU A 128 -49.00 -18.19 22.88
CA GLU A 128 -48.54 -17.18 21.93
C GLU A 128 -47.01 -17.09 21.92
N ILE A 129 -46.41 -16.92 20.73
CA ILE A 129 -44.97 -16.70 20.59
C ILE A 129 -44.71 -15.19 20.49
N LEU A 130 -44.03 -14.65 21.50
CA LEU A 130 -43.56 -13.28 21.52
C LEU A 130 -42.19 -13.21 20.84
N THR A 131 -42.02 -12.27 19.91
CA THR A 131 -40.73 -12.01 19.25
C THR A 131 -40.19 -10.66 19.74
N PHE A 132 -38.97 -10.66 20.28
CA PHE A 132 -38.28 -9.49 20.80
C PHE A 132 -37.44 -8.81 19.70
N SER A 133 -37.03 -7.56 19.91
CA SER A 133 -36.28 -6.74 18.94
C SER A 133 -34.97 -7.39 18.45
N GLY A 134 -34.36 -8.27 19.27
CA GLY A 134 -33.18 -9.06 18.91
C GLY A 134 -33.46 -10.37 18.15
N GLY A 135 -34.70 -10.61 17.70
CA GLY A 135 -35.11 -11.83 17.00
C GLY A 135 -35.39 -13.03 17.91
N GLN A 136 -35.17 -12.89 19.22
CA GLN A 136 -35.47 -13.89 20.22
C GLN A 136 -36.98 -14.17 20.27
N GLN A 137 -37.33 -15.43 20.41
CA GLN A 137 -38.70 -15.90 20.58
C GLN A 137 -38.90 -16.54 21.94
N ALA A 138 -40.04 -16.22 22.58
CA ALA A 138 -40.49 -16.88 23.79
C ALA A 138 -41.96 -17.27 23.67
N GLU A 139 -42.29 -18.47 24.14
CA GLU A 139 -43.67 -18.93 24.25
C GLU A 139 -44.25 -18.45 25.59
N VAL A 140 -45.44 -17.86 25.57
CA VAL A 140 -46.18 -17.52 26.78
C VAL A 140 -46.74 -18.80 27.38
N ILE A 141 -46.20 -19.22 28.52
CA ILE A 141 -46.63 -20.42 29.22
C ILE A 141 -47.88 -20.16 30.05
N THR A 142 -47.97 -19.01 30.71
CA THR A 142 -49.14 -18.64 31.50
C THR A 142 -49.29 -17.13 31.56
N VAL A 143 -50.53 -16.64 31.44
CA VAL A 143 -50.85 -15.23 31.71
C VAL A 143 -51.22 -15.13 33.18
N VAL A 144 -50.30 -14.59 33.99
CA VAL A 144 -50.44 -14.52 35.46
C VAL A 144 -51.39 -13.39 35.84
N SER A 145 -51.32 -12.25 35.15
CA SER A 145 -52.33 -11.19 35.20
C SER A 145 -52.35 -10.36 33.91
N ASP A 146 -53.54 -9.96 33.47
CA ASP A 146 -53.72 -9.07 32.31
C ASP A 146 -54.73 -7.98 32.67
N ALA A 147 -54.23 -6.79 33.01
CA ALA A 147 -55.04 -5.60 33.26
C ALA A 147 -55.06 -4.65 32.04
N GLY A 148 -54.86 -5.19 30.83
CA GLY A 148 -54.92 -4.48 29.55
C GLY A 148 -53.68 -3.64 29.25
N ALA A 149 -53.35 -2.67 30.09
CA ALA A 149 -52.18 -1.81 29.92
C ALA A 149 -50.95 -2.31 30.68
N THR A 150 -51.13 -3.15 31.71
CA THR A 150 -50.04 -3.74 32.50
C THR A 150 -50.42 -5.15 32.92
N GLY A 151 -49.44 -6.01 33.14
CA GLY A 151 -49.71 -7.37 33.58
C GLY A 151 -48.45 -8.16 33.87
N GLU A 152 -48.63 -9.45 34.17
CA GLU A 152 -47.56 -10.39 34.46
C GLU A 152 -47.73 -11.63 33.58
N LEU A 153 -46.66 -12.03 32.92
CA LEU A 153 -46.62 -13.18 32.03
C LEU A 153 -45.50 -14.12 32.47
N ASP A 154 -45.79 -15.41 32.43
CA ASP A 154 -44.78 -16.46 32.46
C ASP A 154 -44.46 -16.85 31.02
N VAL A 155 -43.23 -16.61 30.55
CA VAL A 155 -42.76 -17.08 29.24
C VAL A 155 -41.64 -18.10 29.38
N ARG A 156 -41.49 -18.94 28.37
CA ARG A 156 -40.35 -19.81 28.18
C ARG A 156 -39.63 -19.40 26.92
N PHE A 157 -38.36 -19.03 27.02
CA PHE A 157 -37.55 -18.77 25.85
C PHE A 157 -37.34 -20.06 25.07
N ILE A 158 -37.68 -20.01 23.79
CA ILE A 158 -37.57 -21.12 22.83
C ILE A 158 -36.41 -20.93 21.85
N THR A 159 -35.69 -19.81 21.97
CA THR A 159 -34.46 -19.50 21.22
C THR A 159 -33.46 -18.81 22.17
N GLU A 160 -32.17 -19.11 22.02
CA GLU A 160 -31.10 -18.66 22.91
C GLU A 160 -30.73 -17.18 22.67
N ILE A 161 -30.23 -16.51 23.71
CA ILE A 161 -29.51 -15.24 23.58
C ILE A 161 -28.01 -15.56 23.60
N ASP A 162 -27.35 -15.45 22.44
CA ASP A 162 -25.89 -15.49 22.37
C ASP A 162 -25.33 -14.20 22.99
N THR A 163 -25.15 -14.20 24.31
CA THR A 163 -24.61 -13.04 25.06
C THR A 163 -23.08 -13.02 25.09
N PHE A 164 -22.40 -13.95 24.40
CA PHE A 164 -20.93 -13.90 24.23
C PHE A 164 -20.44 -13.88 22.79
N GLY A 165 -21.33 -13.89 21.79
CA GLY A 165 -20.88 -13.96 20.40
C GLY A 165 -20.13 -15.26 20.06
N LEU A 166 -20.21 -16.28 20.92
CA LEU A 166 -19.53 -17.56 20.73
C LEU A 166 -20.57 -18.58 20.27
N PRO A 167 -20.33 -19.32 19.17
CA PRO A 167 -21.25 -20.35 18.73
C PRO A 167 -21.43 -21.39 19.83
N VAL A 168 -22.66 -21.59 20.31
CA VAL A 168 -23.04 -22.66 21.23
C VAL A 168 -23.45 -23.95 20.50
N ASN A 169 -23.38 -23.94 19.17
CA ASN A 169 -23.55 -25.09 18.30
C ASN A 169 -22.61 -24.99 17.10
N ASN A 170 -22.07 -26.14 16.72
CA ASN A 170 -21.08 -26.38 15.67
C ASN A 170 -21.49 -25.95 14.24
N ASP A 171 -22.66 -25.33 14.04
CA ASP A 171 -23.26 -25.10 12.71
C ASP A 171 -22.50 -24.11 11.80
N THR A 172 -21.37 -23.57 12.25
CA THR A 172 -20.55 -22.59 11.49
C THR A 172 -19.04 -22.82 11.58
N PHE A 173 -18.65 -23.96 12.14
CA PHE A 173 -17.37 -24.62 11.89
C PHE A 173 -17.64 -26.08 11.51
N THR A 174 -18.61 -26.32 10.64
CA THR A 174 -18.92 -27.67 10.12
C THR A 174 -17.84 -28.12 9.13
N GLY A 175 -16.72 -28.57 9.67
CA GLY A 175 -15.74 -29.36 8.96
C GLY A 175 -15.68 -30.73 9.59
N ASP A 176 -16.21 -31.71 8.86
CA ASP A 176 -15.96 -33.14 9.07
C ASP A 176 -14.50 -33.35 9.48
N ILE A 177 -14.23 -33.64 10.77
CA ILE A 177 -12.90 -34.11 11.20
C ILE A 177 -12.84 -35.63 10.84
N ALA A 178 -13.30 -36.00 9.63
CA ALA A 178 -13.24 -37.35 9.08
C ALA A 178 -11.79 -37.75 8.77
N GLY A 179 -11.03 -38.03 9.82
CA GLY A 179 -9.76 -38.73 9.74
C GLY A 179 -8.60 -38.00 9.04
N ASP A 180 -8.72 -36.71 8.71
CA ASP A 180 -7.66 -35.91 8.08
C ASP A 180 -7.13 -34.72 8.92
N GLY A 181 -7.78 -34.37 10.04
CA GLY A 181 -7.32 -33.32 10.98
C GLY A 181 -7.37 -31.88 10.44
N THR A 182 -8.17 -31.61 9.41
CA THR A 182 -8.27 -30.28 8.79
C THR A 182 -9.64 -29.63 9.08
N VAL A 183 -9.67 -28.41 9.63
CA VAL A 183 -10.91 -27.64 9.81
C VAL A 183 -11.37 -27.12 8.46
N ASN A 184 -12.26 -27.86 7.80
CA ASN A 184 -12.79 -27.57 6.47
C ASN A 184 -14.30 -27.28 6.53
N GLY A 185 -14.71 -26.08 6.95
CA GLY A 185 -16.14 -25.74 7.06
C GLY A 185 -16.54 -24.42 6.41
N GLU A 186 -17.83 -24.30 6.06
CA GLU A 186 -18.46 -23.01 5.77
C GLU A 186 -18.31 -22.11 7.00
N VAL A 187 -17.55 -21.04 6.82
CA VAL A 187 -17.15 -20.13 7.90
C VAL A 187 -18.36 -19.34 8.39
N HIS A 188 -18.53 -19.22 9.71
CA HIS A 188 -19.54 -18.35 10.31
C HIS A 188 -19.55 -16.96 9.64
N PRO A 189 -20.70 -16.30 9.49
CA PRO A 189 -20.80 -14.91 9.03
C PRO A 189 -20.25 -13.88 10.04
N ARG A 190 -19.19 -14.19 10.81
CA ARG A 190 -18.51 -13.32 11.78
C ARG A 190 -17.01 -13.61 11.78
N GLY A 191 -16.18 -12.61 12.09
CA GLY A 191 -14.75 -12.79 12.28
C GLY A 191 -14.41 -13.23 13.70
N TYR A 192 -13.32 -13.99 13.87
CA TYR A 192 -12.85 -14.52 15.15
C TYR A 192 -11.41 -14.14 15.49
N THR A 193 -11.11 -14.09 16.78
CA THR A 193 -9.73 -13.99 17.28
C THR A 193 -9.11 -15.38 17.44
N PRO A 194 -7.77 -15.50 17.35
CA PRO A 194 -7.09 -16.74 17.72
C PRO A 194 -7.49 -17.25 19.11
N LEU A 195 -7.72 -16.37 20.08
CA LEU A 195 -8.15 -16.75 21.42
C LEU A 195 -9.53 -17.41 21.42
N GLU A 196 -10.47 -16.91 20.61
CA GLU A 196 -11.81 -17.51 20.49
C GLU A 196 -11.70 -18.92 19.87
N LEU A 197 -10.86 -19.10 18.86
CA LEU A 197 -10.54 -20.43 18.31
C LEU A 197 -9.95 -21.37 19.37
N HIS A 198 -9.00 -20.88 20.18
CA HIS A 198 -8.41 -21.67 21.26
C HIS A 198 -9.45 -22.10 22.30
N ARG A 199 -10.35 -21.20 22.70
CA ARG A 199 -11.41 -21.50 23.66
C ARG A 199 -12.39 -22.53 23.10
N PHE A 200 -12.84 -22.33 21.86
CA PHE A 200 -13.71 -23.29 21.17
C PHE A 200 -13.11 -24.70 21.13
N LEU A 201 -11.84 -24.82 20.69
CA LEU A 201 -11.16 -26.11 20.65
C LEU A 201 -10.88 -26.68 22.05
N SER A 202 -10.69 -25.84 23.06
CA SER A 202 -10.51 -26.28 24.45
C SER A 202 -11.81 -26.82 25.05
N ASP A 203 -12.95 -26.19 24.73
CA ASP A 203 -14.27 -26.63 25.19
C ASP A 203 -14.62 -27.99 24.57
N LEU A 204 -14.33 -28.19 23.27
CA LEU A 204 -14.45 -29.50 22.62
C LEU A 204 -13.50 -30.54 23.24
N ASN A 205 -12.25 -30.16 23.54
CA ASN A 205 -11.30 -31.02 24.25
C ASN A 205 -11.71 -31.32 25.71
N ASP A 206 -12.70 -30.65 26.31
CA ASP A 206 -13.18 -30.93 27.67
C ASP A 206 -14.48 -31.76 27.67
N ASP A 207 -15.06 -32.03 26.49
CA ASP A 207 -16.28 -32.83 26.39
C ASP A 207 -16.01 -34.32 26.60
N GLU A 208 -16.81 -34.96 27.46
CA GLU A 208 -16.74 -36.39 27.78
C GLU A 208 -17.40 -37.25 26.68
N THR A 209 -18.24 -36.66 25.82
CA THR A 209 -18.98 -37.40 24.79
C THR A 209 -18.74 -36.84 23.39
N ILE A 210 -18.10 -37.64 22.52
CA ILE A 210 -18.11 -37.41 21.07
C ILE A 210 -19.54 -37.67 20.56
N ALA A 211 -20.25 -36.63 20.14
CA ALA A 211 -21.58 -36.75 19.56
C ALA A 211 -21.72 -35.84 18.33
N GLY A 212 -22.31 -36.34 17.24
CA GLY A 212 -22.47 -35.56 16.01
C GLY A 212 -21.21 -35.59 15.13
N ASP A 213 -20.77 -34.42 14.69
CA ASP A 213 -19.59 -34.14 13.85
C ASP A 213 -18.37 -33.64 14.65
N ASP A 214 -18.42 -33.74 15.98
CA ASP A 214 -17.33 -33.40 16.88
C ASP A 214 -16.35 -34.58 17.05
N ASP A 215 -15.17 -34.56 16.42
CA ASP A 215 -14.15 -35.61 16.59
C ASP A 215 -13.06 -35.27 17.63
N LEU A 216 -13.32 -34.31 18.54
CA LEU A 216 -12.41 -33.93 19.62
C LEU A 216 -13.10 -34.13 20.98
N SER A 217 -12.40 -34.73 21.94
CA SER A 217 -12.92 -35.01 23.29
C SER A 217 -11.82 -34.94 24.37
N MET A 218 -12.21 -35.05 25.64
CA MET A 218 -11.34 -35.15 26.83
C MET A 218 -10.31 -36.29 26.78
N ILE A 219 -10.53 -37.32 25.96
CA ILE A 219 -9.56 -38.42 25.80
C ILE A 219 -8.46 -38.10 24.78
N ASP A 220 -8.64 -37.07 23.94
CA ASP A 220 -7.67 -36.68 22.94
C ASP A 220 -6.58 -35.79 23.55
N PRO A 221 -5.35 -35.82 22.99
CA PRO A 221 -4.34 -34.84 23.37
C PRO A 221 -4.84 -33.41 23.17
N THR A 222 -4.28 -32.48 23.93
CA THR A 222 -4.60 -31.06 23.79
C THR A 222 -4.38 -30.61 22.33
N ALA A 223 -5.40 -30.06 21.69
CA ALA A 223 -5.34 -29.63 20.29
C ALA A 223 -4.54 -28.34 20.10
N THR A 224 -4.52 -27.46 21.10
CA THR A 224 -3.91 -26.13 20.98
C THR A 224 -3.12 -25.72 22.24
N ASP A 225 -2.07 -24.92 22.04
CA ASP A 225 -1.30 -24.28 23.10
C ASP A 225 -1.47 -22.76 23.01
N ARG A 226 -1.80 -22.13 24.15
CA ARG A 226 -1.95 -20.69 24.29
C ARG A 226 -0.68 -20.10 24.89
N GLN A 227 0.12 -19.45 24.05
CA GLN A 227 1.29 -18.72 24.54
C GLN A 227 0.91 -17.36 25.14
N THR A 228 -0.02 -16.65 24.49
CA THR A 228 -0.63 -15.40 24.98
C THR A 228 -2.08 -15.31 24.49
N ASP A 229 -2.82 -14.26 24.86
CA ASP A 229 -4.15 -13.98 24.29
C ASP A 229 -4.12 -13.72 22.76
N GLN A 230 -2.96 -13.50 22.16
CA GLN A 230 -2.82 -13.22 20.73
C GLN A 230 -2.01 -14.27 19.98
N ILE A 231 -1.38 -15.22 20.66
CA ILE A 231 -0.47 -16.19 20.04
C ILE A 231 -0.96 -17.58 20.41
N ILE A 232 -1.55 -18.25 19.42
CA ILE A 232 -2.06 -19.62 19.54
C ILE A 232 -1.28 -20.54 18.62
N ARG A 233 -0.93 -21.70 19.13
CA ARG A 233 -0.25 -22.76 18.39
C ARG A 233 -1.15 -23.98 18.29
N LEU A 234 -1.37 -24.48 17.09
CA LEU A 234 -2.05 -25.74 16.85
C LEU A 234 -1.04 -26.90 16.98
N LEU A 235 -1.37 -27.90 17.79
CA LEU A 235 -0.44 -28.98 18.18
C LEU A 235 -0.48 -30.19 17.24
N GLY A 236 -1.19 -30.10 16.11
CA GLY A 236 -1.15 -31.06 15.01
C GLY A 236 -2.36 -31.99 14.89
N LEU A 237 -3.28 -31.99 15.87
CA LEU A 237 -4.58 -32.66 15.73
C LEU A 237 -5.55 -31.87 14.84
N VAL A 238 -5.37 -30.55 14.81
CA VAL A 238 -6.22 -29.60 14.11
C VAL A 238 -5.33 -28.67 13.31
N THR A 239 -5.75 -28.34 12.09
CA THR A 239 -5.09 -27.34 11.24
C THR A 239 -6.11 -26.39 10.62
N ILE A 240 -5.67 -25.18 10.28
CA ILE A 240 -6.45 -24.21 9.50
C ILE A 240 -5.85 -24.04 8.10
N ASN A 241 -6.71 -23.72 7.14
CA ASN A 241 -6.31 -23.37 5.77
C ASN A 241 -6.41 -21.85 5.54
N ASP A 242 -6.03 -21.42 4.33
CA ASP A 242 -6.02 -20.01 3.95
C ASP A 242 -7.41 -19.38 3.96
N THR A 243 -8.45 -20.17 3.70
CA THR A 243 -9.85 -19.73 3.75
C THR A 243 -10.28 -19.42 5.19
N VAL A 244 -9.99 -20.30 6.15
CA VAL A 244 -10.32 -20.05 7.57
C VAL A 244 -9.56 -18.83 8.10
N ALA A 245 -8.28 -18.69 7.73
CA ALA A 245 -7.47 -17.54 8.14
C ALA A 245 -8.06 -16.19 7.66
N GLN A 246 -8.79 -16.16 6.53
CA GLN A 246 -9.47 -14.96 6.03
C GLN A 246 -10.66 -14.51 6.90
N HIS A 247 -11.05 -15.26 7.92
CA HIS A 247 -12.09 -14.89 8.88
C HIS A 247 -11.50 -14.68 10.28
N MET A 248 -10.18 -14.64 10.41
CA MET A 248 -9.51 -14.43 11.69
C MET A 248 -8.84 -13.05 11.75
N TYR A 249 -8.75 -12.49 12.96
CA TYR A 249 -8.07 -11.23 13.22
C TYR A 249 -7.49 -11.15 14.63
N GLY A 250 -6.66 -10.16 14.93
CA GLY A 250 -6.35 -9.83 16.31
C GLY A 250 -5.22 -10.61 16.98
N GLY A 251 -4.49 -11.44 16.23
CA GLY A 251 -3.37 -12.23 16.73
C GLY A 251 -2.74 -13.08 15.62
N SER A 252 -2.07 -14.16 15.99
CA SER A 252 -1.43 -15.10 15.06
C SER A 252 -1.74 -16.56 15.41
N VAL A 253 -1.78 -17.41 14.40
CA VAL A 253 -1.90 -18.87 14.52
C VAL A 253 -0.67 -19.54 13.91
N GLU A 254 0.04 -20.33 14.70
CA GLU A 254 1.14 -21.17 14.23
C GLU A 254 0.70 -22.64 14.21
N GLN A 255 1.04 -23.37 13.15
CA GLN A 255 0.78 -24.81 13.03
C GLN A 255 1.99 -25.56 12.49
N GLY A 256 2.08 -26.84 12.81
CA GLY A 256 3.19 -27.70 12.38
C GLY A 256 4.55 -27.36 13.00
N SER A 257 5.60 -28.00 12.51
CA SER A 257 6.99 -27.77 12.94
C SER A 257 7.95 -28.16 11.82
N GLY A 258 9.20 -27.68 11.86
CA GLY A 258 10.16 -28.00 10.81
C GLY A 258 9.59 -27.68 9.43
N ASN A 259 9.61 -28.66 8.51
CA ASN A 259 9.14 -28.56 7.11
C ASN A 259 7.62 -28.52 6.94
N THR A 260 6.83 -28.71 8.00
CA THR A 260 5.36 -28.53 7.98
C THR A 260 4.91 -27.24 8.67
N ARG A 261 5.85 -26.41 9.12
CA ARG A 261 5.55 -25.19 9.87
C ARG A 261 4.86 -24.16 8.97
N THR A 262 3.68 -23.71 9.39
CA THR A 262 2.94 -22.60 8.76
C THR A 262 2.61 -21.56 9.83
N LEU A 263 2.77 -20.28 9.49
CA LEU A 263 2.43 -19.17 10.37
C LEU A 263 1.48 -18.21 9.66
N TYR A 264 0.32 -17.99 10.27
CA TYR A 264 -0.60 -16.91 9.94
C TYR A 264 -0.37 -15.78 10.95
N SER A 265 0.21 -14.67 10.50
CA SER A 265 0.56 -13.52 11.33
C SER A 265 -0.54 -12.48 11.36
N GLY A 266 -0.71 -11.81 12.50
CA GLY A 266 -1.64 -10.71 12.63
C GLY A 266 -1.10 -9.42 12.01
N LEU A 267 -1.89 -8.78 11.15
CA LEU A 267 -1.61 -7.49 10.55
C LEU A 267 -2.77 -6.52 10.84
N GLY A 268 -2.46 -5.44 11.55
CA GLY A 268 -3.36 -4.31 11.80
C GLY A 268 -3.06 -3.17 10.83
N VAL A 269 -3.85 -3.01 9.76
CA VAL A 269 -3.74 -1.90 8.82
C VAL A 269 -4.50 -0.69 9.36
N GLN A 270 -3.80 0.40 9.61
CA GLN A 270 -4.38 1.66 10.08
C GLN A 270 -4.19 2.75 9.04
N VAL A 271 -5.30 3.27 8.52
CA VAL A 271 -5.33 4.42 7.62
C VAL A 271 -5.71 5.65 8.41
N THR A 272 -4.81 6.63 8.45
CA THR A 272 -5.10 7.95 9.01
C THR A 272 -5.88 8.77 7.99
N THR A 273 -6.93 9.45 8.45
CA THR A 273 -7.81 10.32 7.66
C THR A 273 -8.37 9.68 6.38
N PRO A 274 -8.96 8.46 6.45
CA PRO A 274 -9.54 7.83 5.28
C PRO A 274 -10.71 8.67 4.74
N LEU A 275 -10.77 8.84 3.42
CA LEU A 275 -11.97 9.26 2.73
C LEU A 275 -12.89 8.06 2.53
N THR A 276 -14.14 8.31 2.11
CA THR A 276 -15.16 7.27 1.92
C THR A 276 -14.76 6.22 0.87
N THR A 277 -13.90 6.60 -0.08
CA THR A 277 -13.38 5.76 -1.16
C THR A 277 -12.06 5.08 -0.82
N THR A 278 -11.40 5.47 0.27
CA THR A 278 -10.05 4.99 0.59
C THR A 278 -10.06 3.49 0.88
N ARG A 279 -9.22 2.75 0.15
CA ARG A 279 -9.07 1.29 0.24
C ARG A 279 -7.59 0.92 0.04
N PRO A 280 -6.94 0.27 1.02
CA PRO A 280 -5.57 -0.18 0.89
C PRO A 280 -5.47 -1.46 0.05
N ILE A 281 -4.34 -1.56 -0.63
CA ILE A 281 -3.87 -2.75 -1.34
C ILE A 281 -2.73 -3.33 -0.53
N LEU A 282 -2.75 -4.63 -0.29
CA LEU A 282 -1.66 -5.33 0.38
C LEU A 282 -0.88 -6.15 -0.64
N ILE A 283 0.44 -6.13 -0.50
CA ILE A 283 1.39 -6.77 -1.41
C ILE A 283 2.36 -7.61 -0.56
N GLN A 284 2.56 -8.85 -0.97
CA GLN A 284 3.54 -9.79 -0.43
C GLN A 284 4.14 -10.57 -1.59
N GLU A 285 5.46 -10.78 -1.58
CA GLU A 285 6.15 -11.54 -2.63
C GLU A 285 5.84 -11.02 -4.06
N ASP A 286 5.90 -9.69 -4.22
CA ASP A 286 5.60 -8.99 -5.48
C ASP A 286 4.18 -9.23 -6.06
N ALA A 287 3.27 -9.81 -5.27
CA ALA A 287 1.89 -10.10 -5.66
C ALA A 287 0.90 -9.36 -4.77
N ILE A 288 -0.22 -8.93 -5.36
CA ILE A 288 -1.36 -8.39 -4.61
C ILE A 288 -2.04 -9.56 -3.90
N ILE A 289 -2.13 -9.51 -2.58
CA ILE A 289 -2.87 -10.52 -1.82
C ILE A 289 -4.37 -10.20 -1.85
N THR A 290 -5.21 -11.18 -1.50
CA THR A 290 -6.67 -11.06 -1.50
C THR A 290 -7.14 -9.78 -0.82
N ASP A 291 -8.16 -9.12 -1.38
CA ASP A 291 -8.74 -7.91 -0.79
C ASP A 291 -9.52 -8.24 0.49
N TYR A 292 -9.00 -7.80 1.64
CA TYR A 292 -9.66 -8.02 2.94
C TYR A 292 -10.59 -6.88 3.37
N TRP A 293 -10.49 -5.71 2.73
CA TRP A 293 -11.08 -4.46 3.25
C TRP A 293 -12.60 -4.34 3.05
N ASN A 294 -13.20 -5.17 2.19
CA ASN A 294 -14.66 -5.25 1.98
C ASN A 294 -15.28 -6.51 2.61
N ASN A 295 -14.53 -7.23 3.42
CA ASN A 295 -15.09 -8.37 4.13
C ASN A 295 -16.05 -7.85 5.21
N ALA A 296 -17.34 -8.17 5.07
CA ALA A 296 -18.42 -7.73 5.95
C ALA A 296 -18.25 -8.16 7.41
N TYR A 297 -17.30 -9.07 7.68
CA TYR A 297 -17.08 -9.70 8.98
C TYR A 297 -15.95 -9.08 9.79
N PHE A 298 -15.20 -8.12 9.21
CA PHE A 298 -14.14 -7.39 9.89
C PHE A 298 -14.56 -5.96 10.25
N PRO A 299 -14.01 -5.38 11.33
CA PRO A 299 -14.31 -4.01 11.72
C PRO A 299 -14.13 -3.04 10.54
N ASP A 300 -15.17 -2.25 10.32
CA ASP A 300 -15.43 -1.50 9.09
C ASP A 300 -14.28 -0.56 8.67
N SER A 301 -13.93 -0.68 7.39
CA SER A 301 -13.22 0.26 6.55
C SER A 301 -13.42 1.76 6.84
N VAL A 302 -14.63 2.20 7.18
CA VAL A 302 -14.97 3.60 7.47
C VAL A 302 -14.27 4.10 8.74
N SER A 303 -13.90 3.19 9.65
CA SER A 303 -13.16 3.51 10.88
C SER A 303 -11.65 3.66 10.66
N GLY A 304 -11.15 3.46 9.43
CA GLY A 304 -9.74 3.58 9.08
C GLY A 304 -8.86 2.49 9.69
N LYS A 305 -9.42 1.34 10.08
CA LYS A 305 -8.68 0.22 10.68
C LYS A 305 -9.21 -1.11 10.17
N VAL A 306 -8.32 -2.00 9.75
CA VAL A 306 -8.62 -3.41 9.49
C VAL A 306 -7.57 -4.27 10.16
N ARG A 307 -7.99 -5.41 10.70
CA ARG A 307 -7.13 -6.38 11.37
C ARG A 307 -7.38 -7.72 10.70
N ILE A 308 -6.32 -8.40 10.27
CA ILE A 308 -6.41 -9.66 9.52
C ILE A 308 -5.27 -10.60 9.91
N LEU A 309 -5.40 -11.87 9.53
CA LEU A 309 -4.28 -12.81 9.49
C LEU A 309 -3.78 -12.96 8.05
N VAL A 310 -2.45 -12.96 7.86
CA VAL A 310 -1.79 -13.19 6.57
C VAL A 310 -0.77 -14.31 6.74
N LYS A 311 -0.74 -15.28 5.82
CA LYS A 311 0.28 -16.34 5.82
C LYS A 311 1.65 -15.70 5.59
N THR A 312 2.62 -15.97 6.47
CA THR A 312 3.97 -15.39 6.37
C THR A 312 5.08 -16.42 6.45
N ILE A 313 4.76 -17.64 6.86
CA ILE A 313 5.65 -18.80 6.79
C ILE A 313 4.87 -19.95 6.19
N GLU A 314 5.48 -20.64 5.25
CA GLU A 314 4.95 -21.83 4.60
C GLU A 314 6.06 -22.88 4.52
N ASN A 315 5.74 -24.12 4.88
CA ASN A 315 6.70 -25.23 4.94
C ASN A 315 8.00 -24.89 5.70
N GLY A 316 7.85 -24.03 6.72
CA GLY A 316 8.86 -23.46 7.59
C GLY A 316 9.89 -22.53 6.95
N VAL A 317 9.59 -22.02 5.75
CA VAL A 317 10.33 -20.94 5.08
C VAL A 317 9.48 -19.67 5.08
N ALA A 318 10.12 -18.52 5.35
CA ALA A 318 9.42 -17.24 5.33
C ALA A 318 8.95 -16.89 3.90
N ILE A 319 7.81 -16.19 3.81
CA ILE A 319 7.34 -15.56 2.56
C ILE A 319 7.88 -14.13 2.55
N ASP A 320 8.81 -13.83 1.64
CA ASP A 320 9.47 -12.53 1.50
C ASP A 320 10.03 -11.98 2.83
N GLY A 321 10.71 -12.83 3.61
CA GLY A 321 11.20 -12.48 4.95
C GLY A 321 10.12 -11.96 5.91
N GLN A 322 8.86 -12.38 5.72
CA GLN A 322 7.67 -11.91 6.44
C GLN A 322 7.37 -10.41 6.25
N ARG A 323 7.83 -9.81 5.14
CA ARG A 323 7.56 -8.41 4.80
C ARG A 323 6.20 -8.28 4.12
N ILE A 324 5.48 -7.23 4.48
CA ILE A 324 4.22 -6.84 3.84
C ILE A 324 4.32 -5.36 3.46
N LYS A 325 3.87 -5.05 2.25
CA LYS A 325 3.74 -3.68 1.74
C LYS A 325 2.26 -3.32 1.62
N GLY A 326 1.91 -2.11 2.05
CA GLY A 326 0.59 -1.53 1.83
C GLY A 326 0.67 -0.31 0.92
N LYS A 327 -0.25 -0.20 -0.03
CA LYS A 327 -0.39 0.97 -0.90
C LYS A 327 -1.79 1.56 -0.83
N LEU A 328 -1.87 2.89 -0.87
CA LEU A 328 -3.09 3.65 -1.12
C LEU A 328 -2.99 4.25 -2.52
N LEU A 329 -3.80 3.72 -3.44
CA LEU A 329 -3.80 4.10 -4.86
C LEU A 329 -5.17 4.58 -5.33
N GLU A 330 -6.02 5.05 -4.41
CA GLU A 330 -7.37 5.52 -4.75
C GLU A 330 -7.31 6.80 -5.59
N TYR A 331 -7.99 6.80 -6.73
CA TYR A 331 -7.95 7.93 -7.65
C TYR A 331 -8.66 9.15 -7.03
N GLY A 332 -8.06 10.33 -7.13
CA GLY A 332 -8.48 11.54 -6.42
C GLY A 332 -7.76 11.77 -5.08
N GLU A 333 -6.99 10.79 -4.60
CA GLU A 333 -6.21 10.88 -3.38
C GLU A 333 -4.70 10.97 -3.66
N SER A 334 -3.97 11.52 -2.70
CA SER A 334 -2.51 11.41 -2.65
C SER A 334 -2.13 9.95 -2.45
N TYR A 335 -1.13 9.47 -3.19
CA TYR A 335 -0.71 8.08 -3.05
C TYR A 335 0.20 7.92 -1.85
N PHE A 336 0.14 6.74 -1.26
CA PHE A 336 0.95 6.41 -0.09
C PHE A 336 1.43 4.97 -0.17
N GLU A 337 2.68 4.75 0.21
CA GLU A 337 3.27 3.43 0.38
C GLU A 337 3.83 3.29 1.79
N GLY A 338 3.53 2.16 2.43
CA GLY A 338 4.09 1.78 3.72
C GLY A 338 4.52 0.32 3.68
N PHE A 339 5.42 -0.05 4.58
CA PHE A 339 5.87 -1.43 4.73
C PHE A 339 6.02 -1.78 6.20
N THR A 340 5.90 -3.06 6.51
CA THR A 340 6.17 -3.61 7.84
C THR A 340 6.70 -5.03 7.71
N THR A 341 7.32 -5.54 8.76
CA THR A 341 7.69 -6.95 8.88
C THR A 341 6.86 -7.54 10.00
N VAL A 342 6.11 -8.59 9.69
CA VAL A 342 5.18 -9.22 10.64
C VAL A 342 5.81 -10.47 11.26
N GLY A 343 5.30 -10.85 12.42
CA GLY A 343 5.77 -12.02 13.16
C GLY A 343 4.61 -12.73 13.87
N THR A 344 4.85 -13.22 15.08
CA THR A 344 3.77 -13.66 15.96
C THR A 344 3.03 -12.45 16.56
N ALA A 345 1.80 -12.67 17.03
CA ALA A 345 0.87 -11.64 17.47
C ALA A 345 0.49 -10.67 16.34
N GLU A 346 -0.02 -9.49 16.69
CA GLU A 346 -0.42 -8.46 15.74
C GLU A 346 0.64 -7.37 15.59
N THR A 347 0.97 -7.02 14.34
CA THR A 347 1.83 -5.88 14.00
C THR A 347 1.04 -4.84 13.22
N SER A 348 1.27 -3.54 13.50
CA SER A 348 0.59 -2.46 12.79
C SER A 348 1.29 -2.04 11.50
N LEU A 349 0.51 -1.73 10.46
CA LEU A 349 0.93 -1.03 9.25
C LEU A 349 0.17 0.31 9.16
N ALA A 350 0.90 1.43 9.28
CA ALA A 350 0.32 2.75 9.21
C ALA A 350 0.36 3.31 7.78
N LEU A 351 -0.78 3.79 7.30
CA LEU A 351 -0.97 4.44 6.01
C LEU A 351 -1.66 5.80 6.22
N PHE A 352 -1.50 6.71 5.26
CA PHE A 352 -2.06 8.05 5.33
C PHE A 352 -2.78 8.38 4.03
N SER A 353 -4.04 8.79 4.13
CA SER A 353 -4.81 9.28 2.99
C SER A 353 -5.09 10.78 3.13
N SER A 354 -5.07 11.47 2.00
CA SER A 354 -5.53 12.84 1.84
C SER A 354 -6.01 13.06 0.41
N GLY A 355 -6.98 13.94 0.20
CA GLY A 355 -7.37 14.38 -1.14
C GLY A 355 -6.20 15.05 -1.88
N ASP A 356 -6.15 14.90 -3.20
CA ASP A 356 -5.16 15.53 -4.06
C ASP A 356 -5.83 16.60 -4.93
N SER A 357 -5.54 17.88 -4.65
CA SER A 357 -6.17 19.00 -5.35
C SER A 357 -5.80 19.09 -6.83
N ASN A 358 -4.72 18.43 -7.26
CA ASN A 358 -4.30 18.34 -8.65
C ASN A 358 -4.88 17.10 -9.36
N ASN A 359 -5.79 16.35 -8.71
CA ASN A 359 -6.39 15.13 -9.24
C ASN A 359 -7.90 15.11 -9.04
N ASN A 360 -8.59 16.14 -9.55
CA ASN A 360 -10.03 16.31 -9.30
C ASN A 360 -10.90 15.85 -10.47
N THR A 361 -10.33 15.64 -11.66
CA THR A 361 -11.09 15.19 -12.83
C THR A 361 -11.51 13.74 -12.65
N ALA A 362 -12.80 13.43 -12.79
CA ALA A 362 -13.31 12.08 -12.66
C ALA A 362 -12.56 11.06 -13.55
N ALA A 363 -12.22 9.89 -12.98
CA ALA A 363 -11.44 8.86 -13.67
C ALA A 363 -12.03 8.42 -15.02
N GLY A 364 -13.37 8.40 -15.14
CA GLY A 364 -14.05 8.06 -16.40
C GLY A 364 -13.73 9.03 -17.55
N THR A 365 -13.35 10.27 -17.26
CA THR A 365 -12.93 11.27 -18.26
C THR A 365 -11.45 11.10 -18.63
N VAL A 366 -10.60 10.74 -17.66
CA VAL A 366 -9.14 10.59 -17.84
C VAL A 366 -8.75 9.36 -18.69
N ALA A 367 -9.69 8.47 -18.94
CA ALA A 367 -9.54 7.38 -19.89
C ALA A 367 -9.57 7.83 -21.37
N GLY A 368 -10.10 9.04 -21.65
CA GLY A 368 -10.36 9.53 -23.02
C GLY A 368 -9.39 10.61 -23.49
N ALA A 369 -9.73 11.29 -24.60
CA ALA A 369 -8.97 12.44 -25.09
C ALA A 369 -9.14 13.67 -24.17
N PRO A 370 -8.12 14.52 -24.01
CA PRO A 370 -6.79 14.46 -24.64
C PRO A 370 -5.78 13.55 -23.91
N TYR A 371 -6.14 12.94 -22.79
CA TYR A 371 -5.24 12.12 -21.97
C TYR A 371 -4.64 10.92 -22.70
N ASN A 372 -5.37 10.35 -23.66
CA ASN A 372 -4.89 9.26 -24.50
C ASN A 372 -3.81 9.67 -25.53
N THR A 373 -3.46 10.96 -25.62
CA THR A 373 -2.34 11.43 -26.45
C THR A 373 -1.00 11.42 -25.72
N ILE A 374 -1.02 11.21 -24.40
CA ILE A 374 0.18 11.13 -23.57
C ILE A 374 0.91 9.82 -23.87
N VAL A 375 2.21 9.91 -24.14
CA VAL A 375 3.07 8.77 -24.41
C VAL A 375 4.07 8.60 -23.27
N VAL A 376 4.14 7.38 -22.72
CA VAL A 376 5.15 6.99 -21.74
C VAL A 376 6.16 6.10 -22.45
N THR A 377 7.41 6.55 -22.53
CA THR A 377 8.50 5.78 -23.13
C THR A 377 9.34 5.17 -22.02
N GLU A 378 9.38 3.85 -21.94
CA GLU A 378 10.04 3.07 -20.90
C GLU A 378 11.40 2.53 -21.38
N GLY A 379 12.34 2.37 -20.45
CA GLY A 379 13.69 1.84 -20.71
C GLY A 379 14.74 2.94 -20.81
N TYR A 380 16.01 2.51 -20.83
CA TYR A 380 17.15 3.43 -20.92
C TYR A 380 17.08 4.29 -22.19
N GLN A 381 17.16 5.61 -22.02
CA GLN A 381 17.16 6.58 -23.10
C GLN A 381 17.94 7.83 -22.71
N THR A 382 18.51 8.55 -23.68
CA THR A 382 19.18 9.83 -23.44
C THR A 382 18.34 10.97 -23.98
N LEU A 383 18.11 12.00 -23.15
CA LEU A 383 17.34 13.20 -23.50
C LEU A 383 18.23 14.45 -23.41
N ASP A 384 18.07 15.36 -24.36
CA ASP A 384 18.77 16.65 -24.39
C ASP A 384 17.80 17.80 -24.14
N PHE A 385 17.98 18.50 -23.02
CA PHE A 385 17.19 19.67 -22.63
C PHE A 385 17.78 20.98 -23.15
N ASN A 386 18.78 20.92 -24.03
CA ASN A 386 19.46 22.05 -24.66
C ASN A 386 20.12 23.02 -23.67
N GLU A 387 20.60 22.51 -22.53
CA GLU A 387 21.33 23.28 -21.50
C GLU A 387 22.85 23.41 -21.81
N GLY A 388 23.30 22.92 -22.97
CA GLY A 388 24.72 22.90 -23.36
C GLY A 388 25.54 21.75 -22.77
N SER A 389 24.91 20.88 -21.95
CA SER A 389 25.52 19.68 -21.35
C SER A 389 25.35 18.42 -22.21
N GLY A 390 24.61 18.50 -23.32
CA GLY A 390 24.30 17.38 -24.22
C GLY A 390 23.27 16.40 -23.64
N PRO A 391 23.06 15.24 -24.31
CA PRO A 391 22.10 14.23 -23.88
C PRO A 391 22.45 13.62 -22.50
N THR A 392 21.43 13.39 -21.67
CA THR A 392 21.56 12.81 -20.32
C THR A 392 20.61 11.64 -20.11
N PRO A 393 20.98 10.61 -19.30
CA PRO A 393 20.25 9.34 -19.27
C PRO A 393 19.05 9.32 -18.30
N PHE A 394 17.94 8.77 -18.77
CA PHE A 394 16.71 8.50 -18.04
C PHE A 394 16.22 7.07 -18.32
N GLY A 395 15.39 6.52 -17.43
CA GLY A 395 14.76 5.22 -17.62
C GLY A 395 13.28 5.29 -17.98
N LEU A 396 12.69 6.50 -17.95
CA LEU A 396 11.32 6.75 -18.38
C LEU A 396 11.17 8.22 -18.78
N SER A 397 10.48 8.47 -19.90
CA SER A 397 10.09 9.81 -20.35
C SER A 397 8.59 9.90 -20.61
N ILE A 398 8.02 11.08 -20.40
CA ILE A 398 6.59 11.35 -20.58
C ILE A 398 6.42 12.52 -21.55
N ASP A 399 5.83 12.26 -22.71
CA ASP A 399 5.40 13.24 -23.72
C ASP A 399 3.90 13.53 -23.52
N PHE A 400 3.53 14.81 -23.45
CA PHE A 400 2.16 15.25 -23.18
C PHE A 400 1.27 15.11 -24.41
N GLY A 401 1.86 15.08 -25.61
CA GLY A 401 1.16 15.15 -26.86
C GLY A 401 0.33 16.43 -26.96
N SER A 402 -0.98 16.30 -26.82
CA SER A 402 -1.91 17.45 -26.84
C SER A 402 -2.49 17.79 -25.46
N ALA A 403 -2.10 17.05 -24.42
CA ALA A 403 -2.54 17.27 -23.06
C ALA A 403 -1.79 18.45 -22.41
N SER A 404 -2.42 19.05 -21.40
CA SER A 404 -1.74 20.02 -20.52
C SER A 404 -0.98 19.32 -19.39
N ALA A 405 -0.05 20.03 -18.74
CA ALA A 405 0.72 19.49 -17.60
C ALA A 405 -0.16 18.88 -16.49
N LEU A 406 -1.27 19.56 -16.13
CA LEU A 406 -2.23 19.03 -15.14
C LEU A 406 -2.86 17.72 -15.63
N GLN A 407 -3.28 17.66 -16.90
CA GLN A 407 -3.88 16.47 -17.47
C GLN A 407 -2.88 15.31 -17.52
N THR A 408 -1.59 15.60 -17.78
CA THR A 408 -0.53 14.58 -17.70
C THR A 408 -0.37 14.06 -16.28
N TYR A 409 -0.32 14.93 -15.27
CA TYR A 409 -0.28 14.50 -13.88
C TYR A 409 -1.48 13.60 -13.53
N GLU A 410 -2.70 14.00 -13.86
CA GLU A 410 -3.91 13.18 -13.67
C GLU A 410 -3.83 11.83 -14.39
N ARG A 411 -3.27 11.77 -15.60
CA ARG A 411 -3.06 10.51 -16.34
C ARG A 411 -2.06 9.60 -15.64
N THR A 412 -0.96 10.12 -15.10
CA THR A 412 -0.01 9.28 -14.34
C THR A 412 -0.68 8.66 -13.11
N LYS A 413 -1.51 9.42 -12.39
CA LYS A 413 -2.33 8.90 -11.29
C LYS A 413 -3.30 7.84 -11.81
N TYR A 414 -3.99 8.11 -12.91
CA TYR A 414 -4.91 7.15 -13.51
C TYR A 414 -4.22 5.82 -13.84
N ILE A 415 -3.02 5.83 -14.42
CA ILE A 415 -2.26 4.62 -14.79
C ILE A 415 -2.06 3.72 -13.57
N GLN A 416 -1.63 4.27 -12.44
CA GLN A 416 -1.27 3.50 -11.24
C GLN A 416 -2.45 3.21 -10.30
N ARG A 417 -3.65 3.74 -10.57
CA ARG A 417 -4.79 3.66 -9.64
C ARG A 417 -5.15 2.22 -9.24
N ARG A 418 -5.83 2.10 -8.09
CA ARG A 418 -6.38 0.83 -7.63
C ARG A 418 -7.31 0.19 -8.68
N GLY A 419 -7.14 -1.11 -8.91
CA GLY A 419 -7.90 -1.87 -9.91
C GLY A 419 -7.56 -1.52 -11.36
N THR A 420 -6.43 -0.85 -11.61
CA THR A 420 -5.98 -0.57 -12.98
C THR A 420 -5.65 -1.85 -13.75
N ALA A 421 -5.92 -1.82 -15.05
CA ALA A 421 -5.41 -2.80 -16.01
C ALA A 421 -4.17 -2.28 -16.77
N GLU A 422 -3.77 -1.03 -16.51
CA GLU A 422 -2.62 -0.41 -17.15
C GLU A 422 -1.32 -1.05 -16.64
N THR A 423 -0.31 -1.05 -17.50
CA THR A 423 1.01 -1.59 -17.18
C THR A 423 2.06 -0.51 -17.19
N LEU A 424 3.08 -0.69 -16.35
CA LEU A 424 4.35 0.03 -16.44
C LEU A 424 5.46 -1.02 -16.46
N PHE A 425 6.40 -0.92 -17.40
CA PHE A 425 7.49 -1.89 -17.59
C PHE A 425 6.98 -3.33 -17.70
N GLY A 426 5.92 -3.55 -18.48
CA GLY A 426 5.33 -4.87 -18.74
C GLY A 426 4.60 -5.52 -17.56
N ARG A 427 4.43 -4.82 -16.42
CA ARG A 427 3.76 -5.34 -15.21
C ARG A 427 2.60 -4.46 -14.77
N ASN A 428 1.70 -5.00 -13.94
CA ASN A 428 0.59 -4.22 -13.38
C ASN A 428 1.12 -2.95 -12.69
N ALA A 429 0.61 -1.79 -13.11
CA ALA A 429 1.13 -0.50 -12.66
C ALA A 429 0.98 -0.27 -11.14
N GLN A 430 0.04 -0.93 -10.46
CA GLN A 430 -0.11 -0.83 -8.99
C GLN A 430 1.14 -1.30 -8.24
N LEU A 431 1.88 -2.25 -8.81
CA LEU A 431 3.09 -2.80 -8.22
C LEU A 431 4.32 -1.92 -8.48
N PHE A 432 4.23 -0.98 -9.41
CA PHE A 432 5.31 -0.04 -9.69
C PHE A 432 5.52 0.91 -8.51
N THR A 433 6.77 1.13 -8.17
CA THR A 433 7.26 1.97 -7.06
C THR A 433 8.29 2.98 -7.54
N GLY A 434 8.94 2.73 -8.68
CA GLY A 434 9.98 3.59 -9.25
C GLY A 434 11.39 3.03 -9.12
N PHE A 435 12.37 3.78 -9.61
CA PHE A 435 13.80 3.44 -9.63
C PHE A 435 14.44 3.56 -8.24
N ASN A 436 14.13 2.61 -7.35
CA ASN A 436 14.56 2.63 -5.96
C ASN A 436 15.90 1.91 -5.71
N ARG A 437 16.50 1.28 -6.73
CA ARG A 437 17.82 0.64 -6.70
C ARG A 437 18.68 1.10 -7.87
N ASN A 438 19.96 1.30 -7.62
CA ASN A 438 20.98 1.24 -8.67
C ASN A 438 22.31 0.70 -8.15
N PHE A 439 23.11 0.14 -9.05
CA PHE A 439 24.44 -0.37 -8.77
C PHE A 439 25.22 -0.60 -10.08
N ALA A 440 26.54 -0.58 -9.98
CA ALA A 440 27.39 -1.05 -11.07
C ALA A 440 27.42 -2.58 -11.09
N TYR A 441 27.60 -3.15 -12.27
CA TYR A 441 27.81 -4.59 -12.44
C TYR A 441 29.09 -4.89 -13.21
N ASP A 442 29.58 -6.11 -13.06
CA ASP A 442 30.57 -6.74 -13.93
C ASP A 442 30.18 -8.21 -14.21
N GLY A 443 31.09 -9.01 -14.77
CA GLY A 443 30.87 -10.45 -14.95
C GLY A 443 29.79 -10.83 -15.96
N GLU A 444 29.33 -9.90 -16.82
CA GLU A 444 28.21 -10.17 -17.72
C GLU A 444 28.47 -11.33 -18.69
N THR A 445 27.56 -12.30 -18.70
CA THR A 445 27.67 -13.46 -19.59
C THR A 445 27.23 -13.15 -21.02
N ALA A 446 26.19 -12.33 -21.17
CA ALA A 446 25.66 -11.76 -22.41
C ALA A 446 24.56 -10.74 -22.06
N ASN A 447 24.11 -9.98 -23.06
CA ASN A 447 23.17 -8.88 -22.89
C ASN A 447 21.89 -9.28 -22.12
N LEU A 448 21.59 -8.55 -21.06
CA LEU A 448 20.29 -8.57 -20.40
C LEU A 448 19.18 -8.00 -21.31
N THR A 449 17.92 -8.30 -20.99
CA THR A 449 16.72 -7.81 -21.70
C THR A 449 15.96 -6.82 -20.83
N GLU A 450 15.72 -5.60 -21.33
CA GLU A 450 14.91 -4.60 -20.62
C GLU A 450 13.43 -4.62 -21.06
N PRO A 451 12.46 -4.57 -20.13
CA PRO A 451 12.59 -4.86 -18.71
C PRO A 451 12.68 -6.37 -18.43
N GLU A 452 13.38 -6.76 -17.36
CA GLU A 452 13.35 -8.14 -16.86
C GLU A 452 13.54 -8.25 -15.34
N VAL A 453 13.15 -9.39 -14.78
CA VAL A 453 13.41 -9.68 -13.35
C VAL A 453 14.78 -10.34 -13.22
N LEU A 454 15.59 -9.79 -12.33
CA LEU A 454 16.87 -10.32 -11.88
C LEU A 454 16.66 -11.01 -10.52
N ALA A 455 16.91 -12.31 -10.47
CA ALA A 455 16.80 -13.12 -9.25
C ALA A 455 18.19 -13.38 -8.64
N TYR A 456 18.30 -13.37 -7.32
CA TYR A 456 19.54 -13.66 -6.61
C TYR A 456 19.23 -14.27 -5.24
N GLY A 457 20.11 -15.13 -4.75
CA GLY A 457 19.89 -15.90 -3.53
C GLY A 457 20.87 -17.04 -3.44
N THR A 458 20.52 -18.08 -2.67
CA THR A 458 21.36 -19.28 -2.62
C THR A 458 21.28 -20.01 -3.95
N GLU A 459 22.43 -20.18 -4.60
CA GLU A 459 22.55 -20.82 -5.91
C GLU A 459 22.73 -22.32 -5.72
N ILE A 460 21.82 -23.09 -6.31
CA ILE A 460 21.82 -24.55 -6.21
C ILE A 460 21.84 -25.12 -7.63
N PRO A 461 23.05 -25.29 -8.21
CA PRO A 461 23.21 -26.16 -9.36
C PRO A 461 22.73 -27.56 -9.00
N TYR A 462 22.11 -28.29 -9.93
CA TYR A 462 21.64 -29.65 -9.70
C TYR A 462 21.81 -30.54 -10.94
N THR A 463 21.80 -31.85 -10.69
CA THR A 463 21.79 -32.88 -11.74
C THR A 463 20.80 -34.00 -11.39
N GLY A 464 20.34 -34.72 -12.40
CA GLY A 464 19.49 -35.91 -12.23
C GLY A 464 18.07 -35.59 -11.79
N GLY A 465 17.54 -34.43 -12.20
CA GLY A 465 16.16 -34.03 -11.91
C GLY A 465 15.14 -35.08 -12.38
N SER A 466 14.25 -35.50 -11.49
CA SER A 466 13.15 -36.44 -11.78
C SER A 466 11.86 -36.00 -11.11
N GLY A 467 10.72 -36.48 -11.61
CA GLY A 467 9.39 -35.99 -11.20
C GLY A 467 8.95 -34.76 -11.99
N THR A 468 7.95 -34.05 -11.49
CA THR A 468 7.52 -32.77 -12.08
C THR A 468 8.55 -31.70 -11.72
N LEU A 469 9.06 -30.93 -12.68
CA LEU A 469 10.04 -29.87 -12.39
C LEU A 469 9.51 -28.90 -11.31
N VAL A 470 10.41 -28.46 -10.44
CA VAL A 470 10.10 -27.43 -9.43
C VAL A 470 9.69 -26.12 -10.10
N THR A 471 8.75 -25.40 -9.50
CA THR A 471 8.32 -24.08 -9.98
C THR A 471 8.63 -22.99 -8.97
N GLU A 472 8.70 -21.74 -9.44
CA GLU A 472 8.83 -20.59 -8.54
C GLU A 472 7.68 -20.55 -7.51
N GLY A 473 7.98 -20.07 -6.31
CA GLY A 473 7.09 -20.07 -5.15
C GLY A 473 7.12 -21.36 -4.33
N GLU A 474 7.56 -22.49 -4.91
CA GLU A 474 7.66 -23.76 -4.17
C GLU A 474 8.84 -23.75 -3.17
N VAL A 475 8.70 -24.52 -2.10
CA VAL A 475 9.78 -24.75 -1.13
C VAL A 475 10.50 -26.05 -1.45
N VAL A 476 11.82 -25.98 -1.46
CA VAL A 476 12.71 -27.15 -1.56
C VAL A 476 13.42 -27.40 -0.25
N GLU A 477 13.69 -28.67 0.04
CA GLU A 477 14.42 -29.15 1.21
C GLU A 477 15.61 -30.01 0.78
N GLY A 478 16.79 -29.71 1.33
CA GLY A 478 17.98 -30.55 1.22
C GLY A 478 17.98 -31.65 2.29
N ALA A 479 18.64 -32.78 2.03
CA ALA A 479 18.75 -33.88 2.98
C ALA A 479 19.36 -33.47 4.34
N GLY A 480 20.12 -32.38 4.40
CA GLY A 480 20.60 -31.76 5.64
C GLY A 480 19.55 -30.96 6.45
N GLY A 481 18.31 -30.85 5.99
CA GLY A 481 17.21 -30.07 6.60
C GLY A 481 17.22 -28.58 6.26
N ALA A 482 18.12 -28.15 5.36
CA ALA A 482 18.12 -26.80 4.82
C ALA A 482 16.96 -26.61 3.86
N ARG A 483 16.31 -25.44 3.90
CA ARG A 483 15.10 -25.16 3.10
C ARG A 483 15.13 -23.77 2.52
N GLY A 484 14.48 -23.57 1.38
CA GLY A 484 14.39 -22.25 0.74
C GLY A 484 13.26 -22.21 -0.28
N ARG A 485 12.78 -21.00 -0.57
CA ARG A 485 11.70 -20.76 -1.55
C ARG A 485 12.31 -20.50 -2.91
N VAL A 486 11.86 -21.22 -3.94
CA VAL A 486 12.40 -21.09 -5.29
C VAL A 486 11.93 -19.79 -5.93
N ILE A 487 12.87 -18.98 -6.42
CA ILE A 487 12.60 -17.68 -7.06
C ILE A 487 13.12 -17.59 -8.50
N TYR A 488 13.82 -18.63 -8.96
CA TYR A 488 14.35 -18.80 -10.31
C TYR A 488 14.59 -20.28 -10.59
N VAL A 489 14.26 -20.72 -11.80
CA VAL A 489 14.52 -22.07 -12.29
C VAL A 489 15.10 -21.99 -13.69
N ASP A 490 16.31 -22.52 -13.86
CA ASP A 490 16.88 -22.88 -15.15
C ASP A 490 17.04 -24.40 -15.19
N ASP A 491 16.45 -25.05 -16.20
CA ASP A 491 16.60 -26.49 -16.45
C ASP A 491 16.91 -26.72 -17.92
N THR A 492 17.97 -27.47 -18.16
CA THR A 492 18.30 -28.05 -19.46
C THR A 492 18.40 -29.57 -19.32
N ALA A 493 17.29 -30.25 -19.61
CA ALA A 493 17.20 -31.70 -19.66
C ALA A 493 17.58 -32.41 -18.34
N GLY A 494 17.08 -31.91 -17.21
CA GLY A 494 17.29 -32.50 -15.88
C GLY A 494 18.61 -32.13 -15.21
N THR A 495 19.29 -31.11 -15.74
CA THR A 495 20.47 -30.45 -15.17
C THR A 495 20.27 -28.95 -15.29
N GLY A 496 20.57 -28.20 -14.24
CA GLY A 496 20.35 -26.76 -14.25
C GLY A 496 20.70 -26.12 -12.92
N THR A 497 20.13 -24.94 -12.68
CA THR A 497 20.32 -24.18 -11.44
C THR A 497 18.99 -23.66 -10.95
N ILE A 498 18.73 -23.80 -9.65
CA ILE A 498 17.64 -23.08 -8.98
C ILE A 498 18.25 -22.03 -8.05
N ILE A 499 17.57 -20.90 -7.93
CA ILE A 499 17.90 -19.88 -6.93
C ILE A 499 16.83 -19.89 -5.86
N VAL A 500 17.25 -19.95 -4.60
CA VAL A 500 16.32 -19.94 -3.47
C VAL A 500 16.49 -18.71 -2.58
N ALA A 501 15.36 -18.19 -2.12
CA ALA A 501 15.25 -17.08 -1.19
C ALA A 501 14.87 -17.54 0.21
N ASP A 502 15.14 -16.67 1.18
CA ASP A 502 14.86 -16.85 2.61
C ASP A 502 15.33 -18.21 3.16
N PRO A 503 16.59 -18.62 2.91
CA PRO A 503 17.04 -19.95 3.28
C PRO A 503 17.02 -20.13 4.80
N PHE A 504 16.43 -21.24 5.24
CA PHE A 504 16.59 -21.78 6.58
C PHE A 504 17.75 -22.78 6.56
N GLY A 505 18.83 -22.49 7.30
CA GLY A 505 20.03 -23.32 7.30
C GLY A 505 20.90 -23.12 6.06
N GLN A 506 21.80 -24.06 5.78
CA GLN A 506 22.70 -24.05 4.62
C GLN A 506 22.59 -25.36 3.86
N PHE A 507 22.42 -25.26 2.53
CA PHE A 507 22.40 -26.42 1.65
C PHE A 507 23.82 -26.97 1.47
N ASN A 508 23.95 -28.28 1.47
CA ASN A 508 25.21 -28.98 1.30
C ASN A 508 25.48 -29.30 -0.18
N ASN A 509 26.75 -29.50 -0.51
CA ASN A 509 27.15 -29.99 -1.83
C ASN A 509 26.81 -31.48 -1.96
N THR A 510 26.35 -31.90 -3.14
CA THR A 510 26.08 -33.33 -3.45
C THR A 510 25.08 -33.97 -2.49
N GLU A 511 24.07 -33.22 -2.08
CA GLU A 511 22.95 -33.75 -1.29
C GLU A 511 21.69 -33.96 -2.14
N ALA A 512 20.78 -34.82 -1.69
CA ALA A 512 19.46 -34.90 -2.30
C ALA A 512 18.67 -33.63 -1.97
N ILE A 513 17.99 -33.08 -2.97
CA ILE A 513 17.07 -31.95 -2.82
C ILE A 513 15.70 -32.36 -3.34
N THR A 514 14.65 -32.00 -2.60
CA THR A 514 13.26 -32.38 -2.90
C THR A 514 12.31 -31.21 -2.73
N THR A 515 11.28 -31.10 -3.57
CA THR A 515 10.13 -30.22 -3.26
C THR A 515 9.30 -30.82 -2.13
N LEU A 516 8.45 -30.02 -1.48
CA LEU A 516 7.54 -30.47 -0.41
C LEU A 516 6.09 -30.66 -0.91
N ARG A 517 5.92 -31.24 -2.10
CA ARG A 517 4.61 -31.41 -2.78
C ARG A 517 3.88 -32.71 -2.44
N GLY A 518 4.55 -33.68 -1.82
CA GLY A 518 4.06 -35.04 -1.69
C GLY A 518 4.13 -35.84 -3.01
N ALA A 519 2.97 -36.27 -3.53
CA ALA A 519 2.94 -37.10 -4.73
C ALA A 519 3.42 -36.32 -5.97
N GLY A 520 4.37 -36.88 -6.72
CA GLY A 520 4.96 -36.22 -7.90
C GLY A 520 6.05 -35.20 -7.59
N GLU A 521 6.59 -35.24 -6.35
CA GLU A 521 7.72 -34.44 -5.93
C GLU A 521 8.88 -34.45 -6.92
N TRP A 522 9.42 -33.26 -7.15
CA TRP A 522 10.68 -33.10 -7.82
C TRP A 522 11.80 -33.56 -6.90
N THR A 523 12.73 -34.34 -7.43
CA THR A 523 13.95 -34.72 -6.71
C THR A 523 15.17 -34.56 -7.61
N ALA A 524 16.27 -34.08 -7.05
CA ALA A 524 17.55 -33.95 -7.73
C ALA A 524 18.72 -34.12 -6.76
N THR A 525 19.94 -34.08 -7.28
CA THR A 525 21.17 -34.00 -6.47
C THR A 525 21.85 -32.66 -6.68
N THR A 526 22.15 -31.95 -5.60
CA THR A 526 22.83 -30.64 -5.64
C THR A 526 24.27 -30.77 -6.14
N GLY A 527 24.75 -29.73 -6.81
CA GLY A 527 26.13 -29.59 -7.27
C GLY A 527 27.00 -28.89 -6.22
N THR A 528 27.77 -27.89 -6.67
CA THR A 528 28.48 -26.96 -5.77
C THR A 528 27.54 -25.80 -5.45
N VAL A 529 27.04 -25.77 -4.23
CA VAL A 529 26.09 -24.77 -3.76
C VAL A 529 26.84 -23.49 -3.34
N VAL A 530 26.30 -22.32 -3.71
CA VAL A 530 26.72 -21.03 -3.18
C VAL A 530 25.65 -20.54 -2.21
N ASN A 531 25.90 -20.70 -0.90
CA ASN A 531 24.97 -20.26 0.14
C ASN A 531 25.10 -18.75 0.35
N ASN A 532 24.10 -18.00 -0.10
CA ASN A 532 24.04 -16.55 0.02
C ASN A 532 23.05 -16.14 1.13
N THR A 533 23.45 -15.16 1.95
CA THR A 533 22.60 -14.61 3.01
C THR A 533 21.64 -13.52 2.52
N ALA A 534 22.00 -12.85 1.42
CA ALA A 534 21.12 -11.92 0.73
C ALA A 534 20.39 -12.66 -0.40
N SER A 535 19.08 -12.46 -0.49
CA SER A 535 18.26 -13.07 -1.53
C SER A 535 17.06 -12.18 -1.83
N GLY A 536 16.57 -12.23 -3.07
CA GLY A 536 15.44 -11.45 -3.52
C GLY A 536 15.35 -11.35 -5.03
N GLN A 537 14.53 -10.40 -5.48
CA GLN A 537 14.34 -10.09 -6.88
C GLN A 537 14.37 -8.57 -7.10
N ILE A 538 14.97 -8.15 -8.21
CA ILE A 538 14.98 -6.76 -8.69
C ILE A 538 14.40 -6.74 -10.10
N LEU A 539 13.50 -5.82 -10.39
CA LEU A 539 13.08 -5.54 -11.77
C LEU A 539 14.08 -4.55 -12.39
N LEU A 540 14.76 -4.98 -13.44
CA LEU A 540 15.56 -4.13 -14.31
C LEU A 540 14.62 -3.21 -15.09
N LEU A 541 14.75 -1.91 -14.85
CA LEU A 541 13.94 -0.86 -15.47
C LEU A 541 14.73 -0.08 -16.52
N ALA A 542 16.02 0.14 -16.26
CA ALA A 542 16.95 0.73 -17.22
C ALA A 542 18.36 0.11 -17.07
N LEU A 543 19.05 -0.11 -18.18
CA LEU A 543 20.39 -0.68 -18.26
C LEU A 543 21.32 0.26 -19.04
N ASP A 544 22.41 0.67 -18.39
CA ASP A 544 23.53 1.33 -19.06
C ASP A 544 24.60 0.26 -19.32
N ASP A 545 24.46 -0.47 -20.42
CA ASP A 545 25.34 -1.58 -20.82
C ASP A 545 26.60 -1.05 -21.53
N GLN A 546 27.75 -1.28 -20.91
CA GLN A 546 29.07 -0.91 -21.44
C GLN A 546 29.92 -2.15 -21.81
N GLY A 547 29.26 -3.27 -22.11
CA GLY A 547 29.84 -4.50 -22.66
C GLY A 547 29.90 -5.65 -21.68
N THR A 548 30.87 -5.62 -20.74
CA THR A 548 30.98 -6.63 -19.66
C THR A 548 30.80 -6.01 -18.28
N THR A 549 30.50 -4.72 -18.26
CA THR A 549 30.32 -3.88 -17.08
C THR A 549 29.24 -2.86 -17.43
N GLY A 550 28.58 -2.30 -16.43
CA GLY A 550 27.60 -1.26 -16.67
C GLY A 550 26.90 -0.86 -15.38
N ASN A 551 25.74 -0.23 -15.51
CA ASN A 551 24.89 0.11 -14.37
C ASN A 551 23.48 -0.44 -14.55
N VAL A 552 22.98 -1.09 -13.50
CA VAL A 552 21.58 -1.50 -13.37
C VAL A 552 20.81 -0.41 -12.63
N TYR A 553 19.65 -0.05 -13.14
CA TYR A 553 18.67 0.80 -12.48
C TYR A 553 17.35 0.06 -12.40
N GLY A 554 16.78 -0.05 -11.21
CA GLY A 554 15.67 -0.97 -11.01
C GLY A 554 14.82 -0.72 -9.78
N GLN A 555 13.84 -1.59 -9.62
CA GLN A 555 12.94 -1.65 -8.47
C GLN A 555 13.16 -2.94 -7.68
N GLN A 556 13.39 -2.84 -6.38
CA GLN A 556 13.32 -4.00 -5.49
C GLN A 556 11.90 -4.59 -5.46
N LEU A 557 11.79 -5.89 -5.72
CA LEU A 557 10.51 -6.62 -5.73
C LEU A 557 10.29 -7.36 -4.41
N THR A 558 11.25 -8.20 -4.05
CA THR A 558 11.23 -9.07 -2.88
C THR A 558 12.61 -9.12 -2.26
N GLY A 559 12.71 -9.53 -1.01
CA GLY A 559 13.99 -9.81 -0.37
C GLY A 559 14.74 -8.58 0.15
N VAL A 560 16.03 -8.79 0.40
CA VAL A 560 16.99 -7.73 0.78
C VAL A 560 17.90 -7.43 -0.41
N VAL A 561 18.56 -6.27 -0.42
CA VAL A 561 19.49 -5.90 -1.50
C VAL A 561 20.64 -6.91 -1.65
N PRO A 562 21.11 -7.17 -2.88
CA PRO A 562 22.24 -8.07 -3.08
C PRO A 562 23.55 -7.45 -2.56
N LEU A 563 24.53 -8.32 -2.33
CA LEU A 563 25.87 -7.94 -1.87
C LEU A 563 26.86 -7.87 -3.03
N ASP A 564 28.00 -7.22 -2.80
CA ASP A 564 29.12 -7.18 -3.74
C ASP A 564 29.58 -8.61 -4.11
N ASN A 565 29.85 -8.83 -5.40
CA ASN A 565 30.16 -10.12 -6.05
C ASN A 565 29.03 -11.16 -6.00
N GLN A 566 27.78 -10.77 -5.71
CA GLN A 566 26.65 -11.69 -5.83
C GLN A 566 26.17 -11.76 -7.28
N THR A 567 25.96 -12.97 -7.79
CA THR A 567 25.42 -13.20 -9.13
C THR A 567 23.91 -12.98 -9.17
N LEU A 568 23.46 -12.24 -10.18
CA LEU A 568 22.05 -12.00 -10.50
C LEU A 568 21.72 -12.72 -11.81
N PHE A 569 20.57 -13.39 -11.82
CA PHE A 569 20.10 -14.22 -12.92
C PHE A 569 18.90 -13.56 -13.60
N GLY A 570 19.07 -13.20 -14.88
CA GLY A 570 18.00 -12.67 -15.73
C GLY A 570 16.97 -13.73 -16.07
N LYS A 571 15.71 -13.51 -15.68
CA LYS A 571 14.62 -14.46 -15.93
C LYS A 571 14.24 -14.58 -17.39
N THR A 572 14.29 -13.47 -18.13
CA THR A 572 13.86 -13.45 -19.54
C THR A 572 15.04 -13.80 -20.44
N SER A 573 16.20 -13.22 -20.15
CA SER A 573 17.41 -13.40 -20.96
C SER A 573 18.13 -14.73 -20.68
N GLY A 574 18.01 -15.28 -19.46
CA GLY A 574 18.83 -16.40 -19.00
C GLY A 574 20.29 -16.03 -18.71
N ASN A 575 20.64 -14.73 -18.84
CA ASN A 575 22.00 -14.23 -18.68
C ASN A 575 22.27 -13.78 -17.24
N GLN A 576 23.55 -13.64 -16.91
CA GLN A 576 24.00 -13.35 -15.56
C GLN A 576 24.91 -12.13 -15.54
N ILE A 577 24.87 -11.41 -14.43
CA ILE A 577 25.79 -10.34 -14.07
C ILE A 577 26.17 -10.48 -12.59
N ASP A 578 27.31 -9.95 -12.20
CA ASP A 578 27.75 -9.88 -10.81
C ASP A 578 27.62 -8.43 -10.30
N VAL A 579 27.13 -8.26 -9.08
CA VAL A 579 27.09 -6.93 -8.45
C VAL A 579 28.51 -6.44 -8.20
N ASN A 580 28.81 -5.22 -8.64
CA ASN A 580 30.10 -4.57 -8.42
C ASN A 580 29.93 -3.37 -7.48
N GLY A 581 30.26 -3.60 -6.21
CA GLY A 581 30.17 -2.63 -5.14
C GLY A 581 28.85 -2.65 -4.36
N ALA A 582 28.53 -1.51 -3.74
CA ALA A 582 27.35 -1.39 -2.88
C ALA A 582 26.11 -1.00 -3.69
N VAL A 583 24.98 -1.66 -3.39
CA VAL A 583 23.68 -1.30 -3.97
C VAL A 583 23.10 -0.08 -3.30
N ALA A 584 22.88 1.00 -4.06
CA ALA A 584 22.26 2.20 -3.53
C ALA A 584 20.74 2.03 -3.38
N THR A 585 20.20 2.55 -2.28
CA THR A 585 18.76 2.59 -1.99
C THR A 585 18.28 4.03 -2.02
N ARG A 586 17.18 4.28 -2.73
CA ARG A 586 16.57 5.63 -2.81
C ARG A 586 15.19 5.67 -2.20
N THR A 587 14.89 6.79 -1.54
CA THR A 587 13.54 7.17 -1.20
C THR A 587 12.87 7.74 -2.44
N ILE A 588 11.72 7.18 -2.80
CA ILE A 588 10.93 7.59 -3.95
C ILE A 588 9.63 8.19 -3.45
N ASN A 589 9.14 9.27 -4.08
CA ASN A 589 7.82 9.78 -3.74
C ASN A 589 6.76 8.73 -4.10
N ASN A 590 5.70 8.66 -3.30
CA ASN A 590 4.67 7.64 -3.44
C ASN A 590 3.92 7.72 -4.79
N GLN A 591 3.81 8.91 -5.38
CA GLN A 591 3.39 9.08 -6.77
C GLN A 591 4.58 8.76 -7.67
N PHE A 592 4.43 7.81 -8.60
CA PHE A 592 5.57 7.34 -9.37
C PHE A 592 6.24 8.44 -10.20
N VAL A 593 5.46 9.37 -10.78
CA VAL A 593 6.01 10.46 -11.59
C VAL A 593 6.79 11.46 -10.74
N GLY A 594 6.53 11.53 -9.43
CA GLY A 594 7.06 12.54 -8.51
C GLY A 594 6.00 13.54 -8.07
N ASN A 595 6.46 14.71 -7.62
CA ASN A 595 5.59 15.78 -7.13
C ASN A 595 5.19 16.74 -8.27
N PHE A 596 3.97 17.26 -8.21
CA PHE A 596 3.47 18.25 -9.17
C PHE A 596 2.96 19.48 -8.42
N THR A 597 3.51 20.65 -8.77
CA THR A 597 3.24 21.91 -8.07
C THR A 597 2.00 22.65 -8.60
N GLY A 598 1.26 22.05 -9.54
CA GLY A 598 0.20 22.70 -10.30
C GLY A 598 0.69 23.30 -11.63
N THR A 599 2.00 23.42 -11.82
CA THR A 599 2.61 23.88 -13.09
C THR A 599 3.86 23.09 -13.43
N ASN A 600 4.72 22.82 -12.43
CA ASN A 600 5.99 22.16 -12.66
C ASN A 600 6.02 20.73 -12.12
N PHE A 601 6.82 19.89 -12.78
CA PHE A 601 7.13 18.53 -12.35
C PHE A 601 8.45 18.49 -11.60
N GLN A 602 8.43 17.91 -10.40
CA GLN A 602 9.61 17.51 -9.64
C GLN A 602 9.63 16.00 -9.65
N THR A 603 10.26 15.42 -10.67
CA THR A 603 10.11 14.00 -10.93
C THR A 603 10.91 13.14 -9.95
N ASN A 604 10.51 11.89 -9.83
CA ASN A 604 11.34 10.90 -9.15
C ASN A 604 12.59 10.55 -9.97
N PHE A 605 13.57 9.97 -9.30
CA PHE A 605 14.82 9.53 -9.91
C PHE A 605 14.60 8.67 -11.16
N GLY A 606 15.31 8.99 -12.25
CA GLY A 606 15.26 8.27 -13.51
C GLY A 606 14.05 8.57 -14.40
N ILE A 607 13.14 9.47 -13.98
CA ILE A 607 11.95 9.86 -14.73
C ILE A 607 12.10 11.30 -15.22
N ALA A 608 11.71 11.56 -16.47
CA ALA A 608 11.72 12.89 -17.06
C ALA A 608 10.40 13.22 -17.77
N ILE A 609 10.16 14.51 -17.95
CA ILE A 609 9.22 15.01 -18.97
C ILE A 609 10.00 15.18 -20.28
N ASP A 610 9.37 14.91 -21.42
CA ASP A 610 10.01 15.06 -22.72
C ASP A 610 10.56 16.50 -22.92
N PRO A 611 11.73 16.69 -23.53
CA PRO A 611 12.31 18.02 -23.74
C PRO A 611 11.41 19.01 -24.50
N SER A 612 10.44 18.52 -25.28
CA SER A 612 9.48 19.37 -25.99
C SER A 612 8.39 19.96 -25.10
N ASP A 613 8.10 19.32 -23.97
CA ASP A 613 7.07 19.72 -23.00
C ASP A 613 7.64 20.30 -21.70
N ALA A 614 8.92 20.04 -21.44
CA ALA A 614 9.61 20.49 -20.24
C ALA A 614 9.74 22.03 -20.21
N ILE A 615 9.51 22.61 -19.03
CA ILE A 615 9.53 24.06 -18.83
C ILE A 615 10.47 24.47 -17.70
N ALA A 616 10.80 25.76 -17.66
CA ALA A 616 11.56 26.35 -16.57
C ALA A 616 10.89 26.08 -15.21
N GLY A 617 11.69 25.61 -14.25
CA GLY A 617 11.22 25.26 -12.90
C GLY A 617 10.88 23.78 -12.71
N ASP A 618 10.86 22.99 -13.78
CA ASP A 618 10.84 21.54 -13.68
C ASP A 618 12.19 20.99 -13.19
N SER A 619 12.17 19.83 -12.55
CA SER A 619 13.34 19.23 -11.90
C SER A 619 13.40 17.73 -12.12
N PHE A 620 14.43 17.25 -12.82
CA PHE A 620 14.55 15.84 -13.20
C PHE A 620 15.87 15.22 -12.69
N PRO A 621 15.86 14.46 -11.58
CA PRO A 621 17.03 13.69 -11.16
C PRO A 621 17.28 12.54 -12.15
N ASN A 622 18.36 12.64 -12.92
CA ASN A 622 18.71 11.67 -13.96
C ASN A 622 19.37 10.40 -13.37
N LEU A 623 19.65 9.40 -14.22
CA LEU A 623 20.25 8.13 -13.78
C LEU A 623 21.70 8.27 -13.27
N LEU A 624 22.41 9.35 -13.58
CA LEU A 624 23.75 9.66 -13.07
C LEU A 624 23.72 10.47 -11.76
N GLU A 625 22.56 10.57 -11.11
CA GLU A 625 22.35 11.36 -9.89
C GLU A 625 22.56 12.87 -10.05
N VAL A 626 22.49 13.36 -11.29
CA VAL A 626 22.53 14.80 -11.59
C VAL A 626 21.10 15.28 -11.84
N THR A 627 20.70 16.33 -11.14
CA THR A 627 19.41 16.98 -11.39
C THR A 627 19.51 17.89 -12.60
N ILE A 628 18.68 17.61 -13.60
CA ILE A 628 18.51 18.43 -14.81
C ILE A 628 17.38 19.43 -14.57
N GLN A 629 17.58 20.67 -15.04
CA GLN A 629 16.70 21.81 -14.81
C GLN A 629 16.50 22.54 -16.13
N PRO A 630 15.40 22.26 -16.85
CA PRO A 630 15.18 22.79 -18.19
C PRO A 630 15.38 24.31 -18.25
N PRO A 631 16.04 24.82 -19.29
CA PRO A 631 16.42 26.22 -19.38
C PRO A 631 15.18 27.11 -19.53
N ASP A 632 15.24 28.31 -18.95
CA ASP A 632 14.19 29.33 -19.10
C ASP A 632 14.29 30.01 -20.46
N ASN A 633 13.83 29.32 -21.50
CA ASN A 633 13.84 29.85 -22.86
C ASN A 633 12.75 30.90 -23.04
N ARG A 634 13.15 32.14 -23.34
CA ARG A 634 12.24 33.28 -23.56
C ARG A 634 12.45 33.88 -24.94
N SER A 635 11.42 34.54 -25.47
CA SER A 635 11.47 35.17 -26.79
C SER A 635 11.51 36.70 -26.72
N GLY A 636 12.38 37.30 -27.52
CA GLY A 636 12.38 38.72 -27.82
C GLY A 636 11.76 38.97 -29.19
N THR A 637 10.84 39.94 -29.31
CA THR A 637 10.16 40.24 -30.58
C THR A 637 10.34 41.70 -30.99
N VAL A 638 10.67 41.93 -32.26
CA VAL A 638 10.61 43.23 -32.93
C VAL A 638 9.36 43.26 -33.80
N THR A 639 8.51 44.28 -33.63
CA THR A 639 7.21 44.41 -34.31
C THR A 639 7.14 45.69 -35.16
N ASN A 640 6.04 45.84 -35.92
CA ASN A 640 5.81 46.95 -36.85
C ASN A 640 6.82 46.99 -38.02
N LEU A 641 7.27 45.80 -38.43
CA LEU A 641 8.16 45.61 -39.57
C LEU A 641 7.39 45.61 -40.88
N VAL A 642 8.05 46.03 -41.95
CA VAL A 642 7.52 45.99 -43.32
C VAL A 642 8.51 45.23 -44.18
N ILE A 643 8.01 44.46 -45.16
CA ILE A 643 8.83 43.66 -46.09
C ILE A 643 9.94 44.53 -46.69
N GLY A 644 11.19 44.09 -46.58
CA GLY A 644 12.41 44.79 -47.00
C GLY A 644 13.14 45.55 -45.88
N ASP A 645 12.63 45.53 -44.65
CA ASP A 645 13.38 46.06 -43.49
C ASP A 645 14.55 45.14 -43.17
N ARG A 646 15.73 45.69 -42.89
CA ARG A 646 16.86 44.96 -42.31
C ARG A 646 16.84 45.18 -40.80
N ILE A 647 16.81 44.09 -40.05
CA ILE A 647 16.74 44.08 -38.59
C ILE A 647 18.01 43.46 -38.07
N SER A 648 18.59 44.12 -37.07
CA SER A 648 19.64 43.52 -36.26
C SER A 648 19.36 43.69 -34.77
N VAL A 649 19.52 42.60 -34.03
CA VAL A 649 19.49 42.56 -32.57
C VAL A 649 20.78 41.89 -32.12
N TYR A 650 21.62 42.67 -31.45
CA TYR A 650 22.92 42.22 -30.96
C TYR A 650 23.02 42.44 -29.44
N PRO A 651 23.80 41.61 -28.73
CA PRO A 651 24.22 41.91 -27.37
C PRO A 651 24.82 43.30 -27.24
N TRP A 652 24.53 43.97 -26.11
CA TRP A 652 25.06 45.28 -25.74
C TRP A 652 25.56 45.22 -24.30
N ASP A 653 26.73 45.80 -24.04
CA ASP A 653 27.37 45.84 -22.73
C ASP A 653 26.75 46.87 -21.75
N GLY A 654 25.80 47.68 -22.24
CA GLY A 654 25.15 48.74 -21.47
C GLY A 654 25.91 50.06 -21.40
N ALA A 655 27.05 50.15 -22.08
CA ALA A 655 27.95 51.29 -22.00
C ALA A 655 28.46 51.78 -23.36
N SER A 656 28.67 50.89 -24.33
CA SER A 656 29.23 51.20 -25.63
C SER A 656 28.25 52.00 -26.48
N LEU A 657 28.69 53.18 -26.92
CA LEU A 657 27.91 54.12 -27.73
C LEU A 657 28.71 54.55 -28.95
N ASP A 658 28.01 54.73 -30.08
CA ASP A 658 28.59 55.31 -31.29
C ASP A 658 28.82 56.83 -31.16
N VAL A 659 29.36 57.44 -32.21
CA VAL A 659 29.66 58.90 -32.25
C VAL A 659 28.41 59.78 -32.14
N ASN A 660 27.21 59.22 -32.34
CA ASN A 660 25.94 59.90 -32.20
C ASN A 660 25.29 59.67 -30.82
N GLY A 661 25.92 58.86 -29.95
CA GLY A 661 25.40 58.48 -28.65
C GLY A 661 24.38 57.35 -28.70
N ASP A 662 24.25 56.63 -29.82
CA ASP A 662 23.38 55.47 -29.94
C ASP A 662 24.12 54.21 -29.45
N ALA A 663 23.42 53.25 -28.85
CA ALA A 663 24.04 52.01 -28.38
C ALA A 663 24.67 51.21 -29.52
N GLU A 664 25.88 50.73 -29.27
CA GLU A 664 26.69 49.97 -30.22
C GLU A 664 26.80 48.51 -29.76
N PRO A 665 26.77 47.51 -30.67
CA PRO A 665 26.92 46.11 -30.29
C PRO A 665 28.20 45.84 -29.48
N ASN A 666 28.14 44.88 -28.56
CA ASN A 666 29.30 44.36 -27.86
C ASN A 666 30.14 43.52 -28.83
N PHE A 667 31.00 44.17 -29.62
CA PHE A 667 31.75 43.52 -30.69
C PHE A 667 32.76 42.50 -30.15
N ASP A 668 33.35 42.74 -28.99
CA ASP A 668 34.32 41.88 -28.31
C ASP A 668 33.67 40.91 -27.31
N GLU A 669 32.41 40.55 -27.52
CA GLU A 669 31.68 39.57 -26.70
C GLU A 669 32.46 38.25 -26.54
N MET A 670 33.09 37.79 -27.62
CA MET A 670 33.99 36.65 -27.63
C MET A 670 35.23 36.96 -28.47
N THR A 671 36.29 36.19 -28.27
CA THR A 671 37.54 36.28 -29.05
C THR A 671 37.92 34.90 -29.57
N ILE A 672 38.30 34.81 -30.85
CA ILE A 672 38.71 33.51 -31.41
C ILE A 672 40.10 33.09 -30.94
N THR A 673 40.23 31.82 -30.54
CA THR A 673 41.46 31.21 -30.01
C THR A 673 42.18 30.34 -31.04
N ALA A 674 41.51 30.03 -32.16
CA ALA A 674 42.10 29.36 -33.31
C ALA A 674 41.84 30.16 -34.58
N GLY A 675 42.83 30.22 -35.48
CA GLY A 675 42.70 30.94 -36.75
C GLY A 675 41.67 30.31 -37.68
N VAL A 676 40.86 31.14 -38.32
CA VAL A 676 39.84 30.74 -39.30
C VAL A 676 40.40 31.00 -40.70
N THR A 677 40.38 29.99 -41.57
CA THR A 677 40.81 30.11 -42.97
C THR A 677 39.60 30.22 -43.89
N GLY A 678 39.53 31.31 -44.65
CA GLY A 678 38.43 31.55 -45.60
C GLY A 678 38.29 30.42 -46.63
N GLY A 679 37.05 30.00 -46.87
CA GLY A 679 36.68 28.90 -47.77
C GLY A 679 37.01 27.49 -47.26
N VAL A 680 37.59 27.36 -46.07
CA VAL A 680 38.10 26.07 -45.55
C VAL A 680 37.53 25.73 -44.18
N SER A 681 37.60 26.66 -43.23
CA SER A 681 37.19 26.39 -41.84
C SER A 681 35.67 26.17 -41.75
N THR A 682 35.27 25.02 -41.19
CA THR A 682 33.88 24.66 -40.86
C THR A 682 33.54 24.91 -39.39
N THR A 683 34.47 25.46 -38.62
CA THR A 683 34.31 25.73 -37.19
C THR A 683 34.93 27.06 -36.80
N VAL A 684 34.39 27.67 -35.75
CA VAL A 684 34.98 28.84 -35.07
C VAL A 684 35.21 28.48 -33.61
N VAL A 685 36.40 28.72 -33.08
CA VAL A 685 36.79 28.31 -31.72
C VAL A 685 37.09 29.53 -30.87
N VAL A 686 36.42 29.67 -29.73
CA VAL A 686 36.58 30.74 -28.74
C VAL A 686 37.20 30.27 -27.43
N GLY A 687 37.43 28.96 -27.30
CA GLY A 687 38.03 28.35 -26.10
C GLY A 687 36.98 27.94 -25.05
N ALA A 688 37.30 26.90 -24.29
CA ALA A 688 36.37 26.26 -23.36
C ALA A 688 35.79 27.25 -22.33
N GLY A 689 34.47 27.22 -22.15
CA GLY A 689 33.74 28.06 -21.20
C GLY A 689 33.52 29.51 -21.63
N ASN A 690 33.97 29.91 -22.82
CA ASN A 690 33.86 31.29 -23.29
C ASN A 690 32.60 31.56 -24.13
N ILE A 691 31.78 30.54 -24.43
CA ILE A 691 30.50 30.75 -25.10
C ILE A 691 29.46 31.17 -24.04
N PRO A 692 28.81 32.34 -24.16
CA PRO A 692 27.83 32.78 -23.17
C PRO A 692 26.63 31.84 -23.04
N ASN A 693 26.13 31.68 -21.81
CA ASN A 693 25.13 30.67 -21.47
C ASN A 693 23.78 30.84 -22.17
N ASN A 694 23.47 32.03 -22.70
CA ASN A 694 22.24 32.30 -23.45
C ASN A 694 22.42 32.15 -24.97
N THR A 695 23.46 31.45 -25.42
CA THR A 695 23.69 31.17 -26.84
C THR A 695 22.66 30.15 -27.37
N PRO A 696 21.87 30.48 -28.40
CA PRO A 696 20.94 29.54 -29.02
C PRO A 696 21.67 28.32 -29.63
N ALA A 697 21.04 27.14 -29.66
CA ALA A 697 21.64 25.91 -30.19
C ALA A 697 22.10 26.05 -31.66
N ALA A 698 21.38 26.83 -32.48
CA ALA A 698 21.75 27.22 -33.83
C ALA A 698 21.44 28.71 -34.03
N GLY A 699 22.13 29.37 -34.95
CA GLY A 699 21.93 30.79 -35.17
C GLY A 699 23.01 31.43 -36.02
N PHE A 700 23.26 32.72 -35.77
CA PHE A 700 24.23 33.50 -36.53
C PHE A 700 25.29 34.14 -35.63
N LEU A 701 26.49 34.29 -36.17
CA LEU A 701 27.63 34.96 -35.57
C LEU A 701 28.12 36.07 -36.49
N ARG A 702 28.73 37.08 -35.92
CA ARG A 702 29.51 38.10 -36.64
C ARG A 702 30.97 37.94 -36.27
N LEU A 703 31.80 37.54 -37.24
CA LEU A 703 33.25 37.35 -37.07
C LEU A 703 34.02 38.47 -37.76
N GLU A 704 34.93 39.12 -37.04
CA GLU A 704 35.82 40.14 -37.59
C GLU A 704 36.81 39.55 -38.61
N ARG A 705 36.88 40.16 -39.79
CA ARG A 705 37.79 39.79 -40.88
C ARG A 705 39.11 40.53 -40.83
N ASP A 706 40.19 39.83 -41.18
CA ASP A 706 41.53 40.43 -41.26
C ASP A 706 41.68 41.47 -42.37
N SER A 707 40.92 41.33 -43.46
CA SER A 707 41.12 42.12 -44.68
C SER A 707 40.80 43.60 -44.51
N ASP A 708 39.82 43.90 -43.67
CA ASP A 708 39.20 45.22 -43.59
C ASP A 708 38.61 45.57 -42.21
N GLY A 709 38.72 44.68 -41.20
CA GLY A 709 38.13 44.88 -39.87
C GLY A 709 36.60 44.86 -39.86
N ASN A 710 35.96 44.47 -40.96
CA ASN A 710 34.50 44.32 -41.05
C ASN A 710 34.09 42.91 -40.60
N TYR A 711 32.79 42.72 -40.33
CA TYR A 711 32.26 41.47 -39.80
C TYR A 711 31.55 40.62 -40.85
N ASP A 712 31.95 39.36 -40.98
CA ASP A 712 31.23 38.34 -41.74
C ASP A 712 30.06 37.78 -40.94
N LEU A 713 28.92 37.59 -41.60
CA LEU A 713 27.80 36.84 -41.03
C LEU A 713 28.04 35.35 -41.28
N LEU A 714 28.13 34.58 -40.20
CA LEU A 714 28.33 33.14 -40.23
C LEU A 714 27.11 32.47 -39.61
N GLU A 715 26.54 31.48 -40.29
CA GLU A 715 25.52 30.62 -39.70
C GLU A 715 26.19 29.43 -39.00
N TYR A 716 25.70 29.06 -37.82
CA TYR A 716 26.14 27.88 -37.09
C TYR A 716 24.97 26.95 -36.82
N SER A 717 25.25 25.64 -36.88
CA SER A 717 24.28 24.56 -36.70
C SER A 717 24.28 23.99 -35.28
N SER A 718 25.38 24.15 -34.55
CA SER A 718 25.56 23.67 -33.19
C SER A 718 26.75 24.38 -32.54
N TYR A 719 26.83 24.30 -31.20
CA TYR A 719 28.03 24.67 -30.46
C TYR A 719 28.25 23.73 -29.27
N THR A 720 29.47 23.74 -28.72
CA THR A 720 29.80 23.07 -27.46
C THR A 720 30.64 23.98 -26.59
N ASN A 721 30.21 24.22 -25.35
CA ASN A 721 30.96 25.07 -24.43
C ASN A 721 32.16 24.33 -23.80
N THR A 722 32.16 22.99 -23.81
CA THR A 722 33.27 22.16 -23.30
C THR A 722 34.57 22.42 -24.03
N THR A 723 34.50 22.66 -25.35
CA THR A 723 35.67 23.03 -26.16
C THR A 723 35.62 24.50 -26.62
N GLY A 724 34.47 25.16 -26.47
CA GLY A 724 34.24 26.52 -26.98
C GLY A 724 34.22 26.57 -28.50
N THR A 725 33.55 25.63 -29.15
CA THR A 725 33.54 25.49 -30.61
C THR A 725 32.13 25.67 -31.17
N PHE A 726 31.99 26.52 -32.17
CA PHE A 726 30.83 26.62 -33.04
C PHE A 726 31.04 25.81 -34.32
N THR A 727 30.05 25.03 -34.72
CA THR A 727 30.04 24.28 -35.99
C THR A 727 29.26 25.08 -37.03
N LEU A 728 29.93 25.53 -38.09
CA LEU A 728 29.34 26.37 -39.12
C LEU A 728 28.44 25.58 -40.08
N VAL A 729 27.41 26.24 -40.61
CA VAL A 729 26.71 25.79 -41.81
C VAL A 729 27.55 26.20 -43.02
N GLY A 730 28.32 25.26 -43.56
CA GLY A 730 29.26 25.51 -44.65
C GLY A 730 30.65 25.92 -44.14
N THR A 731 31.28 26.87 -44.82
CA THR A 731 32.64 27.35 -44.50
C THR A 731 32.67 28.85 -44.28
N ALA A 732 33.53 29.32 -43.37
CA ALA A 732 33.78 30.74 -43.19
C ALA A 732 34.21 31.38 -44.52
N PRO A 733 33.65 32.54 -44.94
CA PRO A 733 33.94 33.11 -46.25
C PRO A 733 35.31 33.77 -46.33
N ASN A 734 35.80 34.40 -45.25
CA ASN A 734 37.11 35.06 -45.20
C ASN A 734 37.96 34.55 -44.03
N THR A 735 39.25 34.90 -44.07
CA THR A 735 40.23 34.57 -43.03
C THR A 735 40.10 35.50 -41.84
N ALA A 736 40.26 34.95 -40.63
CA ALA A 736 40.36 35.68 -39.38
C ALA A 736 41.51 35.11 -38.52
N THR A 737 42.41 35.97 -38.05
CA THR A 737 43.52 35.57 -37.17
C THR A 737 43.08 35.35 -35.72
N ILE A 738 43.89 34.59 -34.98
CA ILE A 738 43.71 34.44 -33.53
C ILE A 738 43.70 35.83 -32.88
N GLY A 739 42.72 36.08 -32.01
CA GLY A 739 42.52 37.38 -31.37
C GLY A 739 41.45 38.26 -32.02
N ASN A 740 40.90 37.88 -33.17
CA ASN A 740 39.79 38.62 -33.78
C ASN A 740 38.50 38.50 -32.97
N ASN A 741 37.67 39.55 -33.04
CA ASN A 741 36.42 39.64 -32.31
C ASN A 741 35.31 38.79 -32.94
N LEU A 742 34.46 38.23 -32.08
CA LEU A 742 33.29 37.44 -32.45
C LEU A 742 32.12 37.83 -31.56
N MET A 743 30.95 38.07 -32.15
CA MET A 743 29.71 38.30 -31.38
C MET A 743 28.55 37.47 -31.92
N ARG A 744 27.57 37.19 -31.06
CA ARG A 744 26.32 36.56 -31.48
C ARG A 744 25.39 37.55 -32.18
N ALA A 745 24.66 37.06 -33.17
CA ALA A 745 23.58 37.76 -33.82
C ALA A 745 22.25 37.11 -33.46
N LEU A 746 21.51 37.72 -32.53
CA LEU A 746 20.21 37.22 -32.06
C LEU A 746 19.16 37.36 -33.16
N ILE A 747 19.20 38.48 -33.88
CA ILE A 747 18.53 38.66 -35.18
C ILE A 747 19.52 39.39 -36.09
N ASP A 748 19.74 38.91 -37.32
CA ASP A 748 20.42 39.67 -38.38
C ASP A 748 19.94 39.21 -39.75
N LYS A 749 18.81 39.77 -40.19
CA LYS A 749 18.19 39.38 -41.45
C LYS A 749 17.33 40.49 -42.03
N GLU A 750 16.94 40.28 -43.29
CA GLU A 750 15.92 41.08 -43.94
C GLU A 750 14.54 40.47 -43.66
N HIS A 751 13.57 41.29 -43.25
CA HIS A 751 12.20 40.88 -43.08
C HIS A 751 11.56 40.69 -44.44
N VAL A 752 11.18 39.44 -44.73
CA VAL A 752 10.62 39.04 -46.02
C VAL A 752 9.18 38.54 -45.92
N SER A 753 8.62 38.46 -44.71
CA SER A 753 7.30 37.90 -44.44
C SER A 753 6.22 38.98 -44.26
N GLY A 754 4.94 38.59 -44.35
CA GLY A 754 3.80 39.49 -44.10
C GLY A 754 3.39 39.60 -42.62
N SER A 755 4.11 38.97 -41.69
CA SER A 755 3.72 38.92 -40.27
C SER A 755 3.94 40.25 -39.52
N GLY A 756 4.78 41.14 -40.09
CA GLY A 756 5.12 42.42 -39.48
C GLY A 756 5.97 42.32 -38.21
N ASN A 757 6.55 41.15 -37.94
CA ASN A 757 7.38 40.89 -36.78
C ASN A 757 8.54 39.92 -37.09
N GLU A 758 9.58 40.00 -36.27
CA GLU A 758 10.69 39.05 -36.23
C GLU A 758 11.04 38.76 -34.77
N SER A 759 11.33 37.51 -34.45
CA SER A 759 11.64 37.06 -33.10
C SER A 759 12.88 36.19 -33.05
N TYR A 760 13.45 36.11 -31.85
CA TYR A 760 14.44 35.10 -31.49
C TYR A 760 14.07 34.52 -30.12
N THR A 761 14.53 33.30 -29.86
CA THR A 761 14.40 32.63 -28.56
C THR A 761 15.79 32.29 -28.06
N ALA A 762 16.05 32.59 -26.80
CA ALA A 762 17.30 32.25 -26.13
C ALA A 762 17.03 32.00 -24.63
N THR A 763 17.98 31.35 -23.96
CA THR A 763 17.89 31.09 -22.52
C THR A 763 18.01 32.39 -21.74
N TRP A 764 17.05 32.64 -20.85
CA TRP A 764 17.03 33.82 -20.01
C TRP A 764 17.97 33.66 -18.82
N THR A 765 18.82 34.67 -18.64
CA THR A 765 19.68 34.82 -17.45
C THR A 765 19.16 35.96 -16.59
N ASN A 766 19.42 35.94 -15.29
CA ASN A 766 19.08 37.04 -14.39
C ASN A 766 20.34 37.75 -13.88
N PRO A 767 20.52 39.07 -14.12
CA PRO A 767 19.65 39.93 -14.93
C PRO A 767 19.72 39.57 -16.42
N GLY A 768 18.70 39.98 -17.18
CA GLY A 768 18.64 39.76 -18.62
C GLY A 768 19.76 40.48 -19.37
N GLU A 769 20.23 39.88 -20.46
CA GLU A 769 21.25 40.49 -21.35
C GLU A 769 20.71 41.77 -21.98
N GLN A 770 21.46 42.87 -21.97
CA GLN A 770 21.03 44.07 -22.71
C GLN A 770 21.29 43.88 -24.21
N VAL A 771 20.37 44.36 -25.04
CA VAL A 771 20.46 44.21 -26.50
C VAL A 771 20.24 45.55 -27.20
N ALA A 772 21.03 45.78 -28.24
CA ALA A 772 20.86 46.89 -29.17
C ALA A 772 20.03 46.43 -30.37
N VAL A 773 18.92 47.11 -30.61
CA VAL A 773 17.98 46.84 -31.70
C VAL A 773 18.14 47.93 -32.76
N THR A 774 18.37 47.53 -34.01
CA THR A 774 18.41 48.44 -35.15
C THR A 774 17.50 47.94 -36.26
N VAL A 775 16.67 48.84 -36.78
CA VAL A 775 15.84 48.60 -37.97
C VAL A 775 16.13 49.67 -39.01
N ARG A 776 16.50 49.25 -40.22
CA ARG A 776 16.82 50.14 -41.34
C ARG A 776 16.15 49.67 -42.62
N ARG A 777 15.83 50.60 -43.52
CA ARG A 777 15.36 50.30 -44.87
C ARG A 777 16.12 51.13 -45.88
N GLY A 778 16.87 50.48 -46.75
CA GLY A 778 17.58 51.11 -47.87
C GLY A 778 16.96 50.72 -49.21
N GLY A 779 16.47 51.70 -49.97
CA GLY A 779 15.97 51.53 -51.35
C GLY A 779 14.46 51.25 -51.51
N SER A 780 13.73 52.24 -52.07
CA SER A 780 12.31 52.24 -52.53
C SER A 780 11.19 52.27 -51.47
N PRO A 781 9.98 52.79 -51.82
CA PRO A 781 9.64 54.21 -51.99
C PRO A 781 9.57 54.99 -50.65
N ASN A 782 9.72 54.32 -49.51
CA ASN A 782 9.56 54.91 -48.16
C ASN A 782 10.77 54.56 -47.28
N PRO A 783 11.97 55.14 -47.54
CA PRO A 783 13.09 55.01 -46.63
C PRO A 783 12.69 55.48 -45.23
N ILE A 784 13.17 54.79 -44.21
CA ILE A 784 12.99 55.24 -42.82
C ILE A 784 14.33 55.74 -42.32
N LYS A 785 14.28 56.79 -41.49
CA LYS A 785 15.39 57.08 -40.59
C LYS A 785 15.66 55.82 -39.77
N THR A 786 16.93 55.41 -39.70
CA THR A 786 17.32 54.18 -38.99
C THR A 786 16.80 54.25 -37.56
N PHE A 787 15.96 53.29 -37.19
CA PHE A 787 15.42 53.17 -35.84
C PHE A 787 16.42 52.40 -35.00
N LYS A 788 16.91 53.02 -33.93
CA LYS A 788 17.79 52.40 -32.94
C LYS A 788 17.16 52.51 -31.55
N THR A 789 17.22 51.45 -30.78
CA THR A 789 16.82 51.44 -29.36
C THR A 789 17.56 50.33 -28.63
N THR A 790 17.56 50.38 -27.31
CA THR A 790 18.01 49.28 -26.46
C THR A 790 16.85 48.70 -25.67
N THR A 791 17.01 47.46 -25.21
CA THR A 791 16.12 46.81 -24.26
C THR A 791 16.90 45.75 -23.47
N THR A 792 16.32 45.26 -22.39
CA THR A 792 16.84 44.08 -21.67
C THR A 792 16.14 42.83 -22.17
N PHE A 793 16.90 41.79 -22.50
CA PHE A 793 16.42 40.48 -22.89
C PHE A 793 15.67 39.79 -21.74
N GLY A 794 14.48 39.31 -22.07
CA GLY A 794 13.39 38.83 -21.24
C GLY A 794 12.16 38.70 -22.15
N PRO A 795 10.93 38.50 -21.65
CA PRO A 795 9.77 38.69 -22.52
C PRO A 795 9.67 40.18 -22.86
N PHE A 796 10.18 40.58 -24.02
CA PHE A 796 10.10 41.95 -24.51
C PHE A 796 9.48 42.02 -25.91
N SER A 797 8.78 43.12 -26.17
CA SER A 797 8.30 43.49 -27.49
C SER A 797 8.72 44.92 -27.77
N VAL A 798 9.57 45.11 -28.78
CA VAL A 798 9.98 46.43 -29.28
C VAL A 798 9.18 46.73 -30.54
N SER A 799 8.40 47.81 -30.52
CA SER A 799 7.71 48.30 -31.72
C SER A 799 8.58 49.29 -32.46
N THR A 800 8.84 49.01 -33.74
CA THR A 800 9.63 49.89 -34.61
C THR A 800 8.89 51.20 -34.83
N ILE A 801 9.54 52.33 -34.55
CA ILE A 801 9.00 53.66 -34.89
C ILE A 801 9.45 54.02 -36.30
N ARG A 802 8.50 54.32 -37.19
CA ARG A 802 8.78 54.66 -38.59
C ARG A 802 8.70 56.16 -38.78
N THR A 803 9.86 56.82 -38.84
CA THR A 803 9.97 58.22 -39.25
C THR A 803 10.54 58.25 -40.68
N PRO A 804 9.85 58.89 -41.65
CA PRO A 804 10.41 59.07 -42.98
C PRO A 804 11.78 59.76 -42.91
N ASP A 805 12.75 59.29 -43.69
CA ASP A 805 13.94 60.09 -43.99
C ASP A 805 13.50 61.15 -45.01
N GLU A 806 13.53 62.43 -44.63
CA GLU A 806 13.28 63.55 -45.55
C GLU A 806 14.41 63.71 -46.58
#